data_AF-A0A1U9NQY5-F1
#
_entry.id   AF-A0A1U9NQY5-F1
#
_cell.length_a   1.000
_cell.length_b   1.000
_cell.length_c   1.000
_cell.angle_alpha   90.00
_cell.angle_beta   90.00
_cell.angle_gamma   90.00
#
_symmetry.space_group_name_H-M   'P 1'
#
loop_
_entity.id
_entity.type
_entity.pdbx_description
1 polymer ?
#
loop_
_entity_poly.entity_id
_entity_poly.type
_entity_poly.pdbx_seq_one_letter_code
_entity_poly.pdbx_strand_id
1 'polypeptide(L)'
;MLHIPEVFFRKIRKIFNRSEWLIRLVASPRRKGAAPERRIVLIQIDALSHRQMEKAMADGKLPFLKHLLDKQKYKLHYHYSGMPCSTPAVQGEIFYGVKCSVPSFSFLDKESGRVMALFNPSDAKVMEKRLSSQGEGLCDKGSSYSNIYTGGADDPHFCVASLGFAPIFKRWKTLGFVLAVLMHWFALLRVGALLVVETVIAVFDFFRGLVRGRDLWKELKFVPSRVALCIMMREITVIGVKMDMARGLGIIHANFMGYHDQSHRRGATSKFAHWTLKGIDSAIKRIWKAGHRAGRDYDIWVYSDHGQVDTIPYAKTHGKSLERVVREIYHDSRNVSDDGEKKSNQNFLNRLGVIVEERLGGHRHLGESPIVTALGPVGQVYLPKSMTLEQKRSFANTLARNEAVPLVFLTADGGSVVAMKGERRWTLPEQADEFFDVDRVAYDEMVSDFMSACHHENAGDIIISGFQSRDEYYSFAVENGSHGGILAEEAEGFCLAPTGIFDTGEKGYLRPTDIRNAVLRLQKRMPDQSQPGDLDRTRKALRIMTYNVHSCKGMDGRISPLRVAKVIEQYEPDVVALQELDVGRRRTFGRDQAQTIADLLRMDLHFHPAMRIEEEQYGDAILSRFPLKLIKAGAICGRQGKPRREPRGAILAEIEVDGNSVRILNTHLGLNASEKALQVDELLSSDWLGNEDTGRPVIFCGDFNFPAGSALYQRCMKHFDEIDNGRRRRLRSFWGRYPLIRVDHIFYRGPIAVAQCETGDTHLARIASDHRPVIADLILE
;
A
#
# COMPACT_ATOMS: atom_id res chain seq x y z
N MET A 1 18.59 -12.30 34.03
CA MET A 1 17.62 -13.00 34.90
C MET A 1 16.14 -12.69 34.65
N LEU A 2 15.75 -11.65 33.90
CA LEU A 2 14.33 -11.34 33.60
C LEU A 2 13.71 -12.10 32.41
N HIS A 3 14.50 -12.94 31.71
CA HIS A 3 14.10 -13.57 30.44
C HIS A 3 13.20 -14.81 30.59
N ILE A 4 13.24 -15.47 31.76
CA ILE A 4 12.57 -16.75 32.03
C ILE A 4 11.06 -16.56 32.31
N PRO A 5 10.63 -15.59 33.14
CA PRO A 5 9.21 -15.37 33.41
C PRO A 5 8.42 -14.94 32.16
N GLU A 6 8.98 -14.07 31.32
CA GLU A 6 8.28 -13.56 30.13
C GLU A 6 8.10 -14.65 29.05
N VAL A 7 9.09 -15.53 28.86
CA VAL A 7 9.00 -16.69 27.98
C VAL A 7 7.97 -17.71 28.50
N PHE A 8 7.90 -17.91 29.81
CA PHE A 8 6.94 -18.81 30.46
C PHE A 8 5.50 -18.29 30.37
N PHE A 9 5.24 -17.04 30.77
CA PHE A 9 3.92 -16.40 30.62
C PHE A 9 3.48 -16.34 29.16
N ARG A 10 4.42 -16.24 28.21
CA ARG A 10 4.12 -16.25 26.77
C ARG A 10 3.82 -17.64 26.21
N LYS A 11 4.42 -18.72 26.73
CA LYS A 11 4.00 -20.10 26.42
C LYS A 11 2.56 -20.34 26.87
N ILE A 12 2.21 -19.89 28.08
CA ILE A 12 0.83 -19.94 28.59
C ILE A 12 -0.12 -19.09 27.72
N ARG A 13 0.27 -17.86 27.38
CA ARG A 13 -0.54 -16.97 26.53
C ARG A 13 -0.72 -17.49 25.10
N LYS A 14 0.22 -18.28 24.57
CA LYS A 14 0.08 -19.02 23.30
C LYS A 14 -0.96 -20.14 23.40
N ILE A 15 -0.95 -20.90 24.50
CA ILE A 15 -1.93 -21.98 24.76
C ILE A 15 -3.36 -21.43 24.85
N PHE A 16 -3.55 -20.24 25.42
CA PHE A 16 -4.85 -19.55 25.52
C PHE A 16 -5.13 -18.55 24.37
N ASN A 17 -4.32 -18.51 23.32
CA ASN A 17 -4.54 -17.58 22.21
C ASN A 17 -5.67 -18.09 21.31
N ARG A 18 -6.84 -17.45 21.41
CA ARG A 18 -8.06 -17.76 20.64
C ARG A 18 -7.80 -17.98 19.16
N SER A 19 -6.91 -17.20 18.55
CA SER A 19 -6.58 -17.32 17.12
C SER A 19 -5.76 -18.58 16.80
N GLU A 20 -4.87 -19.05 17.69
CA GLU A 20 -4.16 -20.33 17.47
C GLU A 20 -5.06 -21.54 17.72
N TRP A 21 -5.96 -21.46 18.70
CA TRP A 21 -6.99 -22.48 18.93
C TRP A 21 -7.93 -22.61 17.72
N LEU A 22 -8.34 -21.49 17.13
CA LEU A 22 -9.14 -21.45 15.91
C LEU A 22 -8.39 -21.97 14.69
N ILE A 23 -7.08 -21.71 14.53
CA ILE A 23 -6.30 -22.33 13.45
C ILE A 23 -6.33 -23.85 13.57
N ARG A 24 -6.18 -24.39 14.79
CA ARG A 24 -6.22 -25.85 15.02
C ARG A 24 -7.60 -26.47 14.76
N LEU A 25 -8.68 -25.72 14.97
CA LEU A 25 -10.05 -26.19 14.78
C LEU A 25 -10.62 -25.96 13.37
N VAL A 26 -10.15 -24.92 12.66
CA VAL A 26 -10.82 -24.38 11.46
C VAL A 26 -9.93 -24.43 10.22
N ALA A 27 -8.60 -24.44 10.38
CA ALA A 27 -7.68 -24.38 9.25
C ALA A 27 -7.06 -25.75 8.97
N SER A 28 -7.00 -26.11 7.68
CA SER A 28 -6.10 -27.15 7.20
C SER A 28 -4.65 -26.82 7.62
N PRO A 29 -3.76 -27.80 7.87
CA PRO A 29 -2.42 -27.56 8.38
C PRO A 29 -1.65 -26.53 7.54
N ARG A 30 -0.66 -25.85 8.17
CA ARG A 30 0.37 -25.06 7.47
C ARG A 30 0.77 -25.78 6.18
N ARG A 31 0.54 -25.18 5.01
CA ARG A 31 1.02 -25.75 3.75
C ARG A 31 2.54 -25.94 3.86
N LYS A 32 3.00 -27.17 3.64
CA LYS A 32 4.41 -27.54 3.57
C LYS A 32 4.98 -26.99 2.27
N GLY A 33 5.40 -25.73 2.29
CA GLY A 33 6.18 -25.08 1.23
C GLY A 33 7.28 -24.24 1.87
N ALA A 34 8.29 -23.86 1.10
CA ALA A 34 9.27 -22.87 1.55
C ALA A 34 8.50 -21.63 2.03
N ALA A 35 8.78 -21.17 3.25
CA ALA A 35 8.14 -19.96 3.75
C ALA A 35 8.55 -18.80 2.81
N PRO A 36 7.59 -18.02 2.27
CA PRO A 36 7.94 -16.85 1.47
C PRO A 36 8.83 -15.93 2.30
N GLU A 37 9.86 -15.36 1.67
CA GLU A 37 10.86 -14.55 2.38
C GLU A 37 10.17 -13.36 3.04
N ARG A 38 9.49 -12.50 2.28
CA ARG A 38 8.58 -11.49 2.82
C ARG A 38 7.13 -11.95 2.75
N ARG A 39 6.31 -11.45 3.68
CA ARG A 39 4.86 -11.64 3.66
C ARG A 39 4.20 -10.29 3.61
N ILE A 40 3.19 -10.13 2.75
CA ILE A 40 2.62 -8.82 2.42
C ILE A 40 1.10 -8.87 2.61
N VAL A 41 0.56 -7.82 3.24
CA VAL A 41 -0.87 -7.51 3.21
C VAL A 41 -1.07 -6.20 2.47
N LEU A 42 -1.77 -6.27 1.34
CA LEU A 42 -2.23 -5.09 0.61
C LEU A 42 -3.65 -4.76 1.08
N ILE A 43 -3.84 -3.54 1.55
CA ILE A 43 -5.14 -3.04 1.99
C ILE A 43 -5.57 -1.92 1.05
N GLN A 44 -6.63 -2.14 0.29
CA GLN A 44 -7.27 -1.13 -0.53
C GLN A 44 -8.34 -0.38 0.30
N ILE A 45 -8.27 0.95 0.35
CA ILE A 45 -9.40 1.80 0.75
C ILE A 45 -10.06 2.27 -0.53
N ASP A 46 -11.21 1.68 -0.84
CA ASP A 46 -11.89 1.87 -2.12
C ASP A 46 -12.28 3.35 -2.34
N ALA A 47 -11.82 3.90 -3.47
CA ALA A 47 -12.16 5.22 -3.98
C ALA A 47 -11.80 6.45 -3.12
N LEU A 48 -10.86 6.32 -2.17
CA LEU A 48 -10.42 7.45 -1.34
C LEU A 48 -9.27 8.22 -2.01
N SER A 49 -9.56 9.39 -2.56
CA SER A 49 -8.51 10.18 -3.21
C SER A 49 -7.43 10.67 -2.23
N HIS A 50 -6.23 10.95 -2.75
CA HIS A 50 -5.11 11.49 -1.98
C HIS A 50 -5.53 12.72 -1.15
N ARG A 51 -6.19 13.68 -1.82
CA ARG A 51 -6.68 14.92 -1.20
C ARG A 51 -7.69 14.68 -0.07
N GLN A 52 -8.63 13.75 -0.27
CA GLN A 52 -9.61 13.42 0.78
C GLN A 52 -8.96 12.68 1.95
N MET A 53 -7.97 11.84 1.68
CA MET A 53 -7.18 11.16 2.71
C MET A 53 -6.38 12.15 3.57
N GLU A 54 -5.71 13.14 2.96
CA GLU A 54 -4.97 14.18 3.68
C GLU A 54 -5.90 15.00 4.58
N LYS A 55 -7.04 15.43 4.02
CA LYS A 55 -8.08 16.12 4.78
C LYS A 55 -8.59 15.28 5.95
N ALA A 56 -8.87 13.99 5.72
CA ALA A 56 -9.33 13.08 6.76
C ALA A 56 -8.28 12.86 7.86
N MET A 57 -6.98 12.88 7.54
CA MET A 57 -5.90 12.85 8.55
C MET A 57 -5.83 14.15 9.34
N ALA A 58 -5.92 15.31 8.67
CA ALA A 58 -5.94 16.61 9.32
C ALA A 58 -7.13 16.75 10.29
N ASP A 59 -8.31 16.26 9.89
CA ASP A 59 -9.54 16.26 10.70
C ASP A 59 -9.59 15.15 11.77
N GLY A 60 -8.50 14.39 11.96
CA GLY A 60 -8.40 13.34 12.97
C GLY A 60 -9.32 12.13 12.73
N LYS A 61 -9.71 11.87 11.48
CA LYS A 61 -10.51 10.69 11.08
C LYS A 61 -9.66 9.45 10.80
N LEU A 62 -8.39 9.64 10.46
CA LEU A 62 -7.41 8.59 10.16
C LEU A 62 -6.19 8.61 11.13
N PRO A 63 -6.40 8.55 12.45
CA PRO A 63 -5.32 8.73 13.42
C PRO A 63 -4.27 7.60 13.41
N PHE A 64 -4.63 6.37 13.02
CA PHE A 64 -3.67 5.29 12.93
C PHE A 64 -2.81 5.37 11.68
N LEU A 65 -3.36 5.71 10.52
CA LEU A 65 -2.55 5.97 9.32
C LEU A 65 -1.56 7.12 9.56
N LYS A 66 -2.00 8.20 10.21
CA LYS A 66 -1.10 9.28 10.67
C LYS A 66 -0.01 8.76 11.61
N HIS A 67 -0.35 7.87 12.55
CA HIS A 67 0.64 7.22 13.41
C HIS A 67 1.68 6.37 12.64
N LEU A 68 1.30 5.73 11.53
CA LEU A 68 2.24 4.98 10.70
C LEU A 68 3.30 5.90 10.08
N LEU A 69 2.86 7.05 9.54
CA LEU A 69 3.75 8.10 9.03
C LEU A 69 4.66 8.64 10.14
N ASP A 70 4.07 9.09 11.24
CA ASP A 70 4.79 9.83 12.28
C ASP A 70 5.74 8.96 13.12
N LYS A 71 5.46 7.66 13.27
CA LYS A 71 6.13 6.80 14.26
C LYS A 71 6.62 5.45 13.75
N GLN A 72 6.18 5.00 12.58
CA GLN A 72 6.54 3.67 12.07
C GLN A 72 7.38 3.70 10.79
N LYS A 73 7.86 4.89 10.38
CA LYS A 73 8.66 5.11 9.16
C LYS A 73 7.94 4.55 7.93
N TYR A 74 6.73 5.06 7.72
CA TYR A 74 5.98 4.87 6.47
C TYR A 74 6.11 6.13 5.63
N LYS A 75 6.05 5.99 4.32
CA LYS A 75 6.07 7.08 3.35
C LYS A 75 4.76 7.08 2.58
N LEU A 76 4.20 8.27 2.38
CA LEU A 76 3.03 8.50 1.56
C LEU A 76 3.51 8.80 0.13
N HIS A 77 3.02 8.03 -0.83
CA HIS A 77 3.30 8.21 -2.24
C HIS A 77 2.01 8.57 -2.96
N TYR A 78 2.10 9.48 -3.92
CA TYR A 78 1.04 9.72 -4.88
C TYR A 78 0.85 8.47 -5.74
N HIS A 79 -0.40 8.08 -6.00
CA HIS A 79 -0.72 6.92 -6.82
C HIS A 79 -1.68 7.32 -7.94
N TYR A 80 -1.18 7.31 -9.17
CA TYR A 80 -1.98 7.50 -10.37
C TYR A 80 -2.67 6.19 -10.74
N SER A 81 -3.99 6.19 -10.75
CA SER A 81 -4.82 4.99 -10.92
C SER A 81 -4.77 4.33 -12.31
N GLY A 82 -4.41 5.08 -13.34
CA GLY A 82 -4.71 4.70 -14.72
C GLY A 82 -6.13 5.08 -15.14
N MET A 83 -6.39 5.08 -16.46
CA MET A 83 -7.70 5.35 -17.05
C MET A 83 -8.29 4.07 -17.71
N PRO A 84 -9.60 3.82 -17.59
CA PRO A 84 -10.57 4.57 -16.79
C PRO A 84 -10.29 4.39 -15.29
N CYS A 85 -10.43 5.46 -14.50
CA CYS A 85 -10.18 5.46 -13.05
C CYS A 85 -11.30 4.73 -12.28
N SER A 86 -11.29 3.41 -12.39
CA SER A 86 -12.30 2.50 -11.86
C SER A 86 -11.65 1.27 -11.25
N THR A 87 -12.24 0.73 -10.19
CA THR A 87 -11.78 -0.49 -9.51
C THR A 87 -11.43 -1.64 -10.45
N PRO A 88 -12.24 -2.00 -11.47
CA PRO A 88 -11.88 -3.12 -12.35
C PRO A 88 -10.65 -2.83 -13.21
N ALA A 89 -10.49 -1.60 -13.73
CA ALA A 89 -9.31 -1.25 -14.50
C ALA A 89 -8.03 -1.32 -13.65
N VAL A 90 -8.09 -0.74 -12.45
CA VAL A 90 -6.98 -0.76 -11.47
C VAL A 90 -6.67 -2.19 -11.02
N GLN A 91 -7.70 -3.00 -10.73
CA GLN A 91 -7.52 -4.38 -10.31
C GLN A 91 -6.97 -5.25 -11.45
N GLY A 92 -7.36 -5.01 -12.70
CA GLY A 92 -6.75 -5.66 -13.86
C GLY A 92 -5.26 -5.38 -13.95
N GLU A 93 -4.87 -4.13 -13.71
CA GLU A 93 -3.47 -3.72 -13.76
C GLU A 93 -2.67 -4.24 -12.56
N ILE A 94 -3.12 -4.06 -11.32
CA ILE A 94 -2.38 -4.50 -10.14
C ILE A 94 -2.35 -6.04 -10.03
N PHE A 95 -3.46 -6.73 -10.32
CA PHE A 95 -3.54 -8.18 -10.13
C PHE A 95 -3.03 -8.98 -11.31
N TYR A 96 -3.04 -8.45 -12.54
CA TYR A 96 -2.64 -9.19 -13.73
C TYR A 96 -1.63 -8.46 -14.61
N GLY A 97 -1.31 -7.18 -14.33
CA GLY A 97 -0.37 -6.40 -15.13
C GLY A 97 -0.98 -5.84 -16.42
N VAL A 98 -2.30 -5.86 -16.55
CA VAL A 98 -3.02 -5.43 -17.76
C VAL A 98 -3.56 -4.02 -17.58
N LYS A 99 -2.89 -3.05 -18.22
CA LYS A 99 -3.32 -1.63 -18.28
C LYS A 99 -4.60 -1.50 -19.08
N CYS A 100 -5.44 -0.51 -18.75
CA CYS A 100 -6.67 -0.18 -19.49
C CYS A 100 -7.54 -1.41 -19.80
N SER A 101 -7.63 -2.36 -18.86
CA SER A 101 -8.21 -3.70 -19.09
C SER A 101 -9.70 -3.71 -19.45
N VAL A 102 -10.40 -2.60 -19.19
CA VAL A 102 -11.80 -2.38 -19.51
C VAL A 102 -12.00 -0.92 -19.93
N PRO A 103 -12.95 -0.61 -20.82
CA PRO A 103 -13.20 0.76 -21.30
C PRO A 103 -14.03 1.59 -20.29
N SER A 104 -14.76 0.94 -19.40
CA SER A 104 -15.59 1.53 -18.36
C SER A 104 -16.09 0.44 -17.41
N PHE A 105 -16.80 0.82 -16.34
CA PHE A 105 -17.37 -0.14 -15.39
C PHE A 105 -18.50 -1.01 -15.99
N SER A 106 -19.20 -0.50 -17.00
CA SER A 106 -20.19 -1.23 -17.80
C SER A 106 -20.07 -0.88 -19.28
N PHE A 107 -19.96 -1.91 -20.11
CA PHE A 107 -19.66 -1.79 -21.54
C PHE A 107 -20.29 -2.94 -22.32
N LEU A 108 -20.44 -2.78 -23.63
CA LEU A 108 -20.82 -3.86 -24.54
C LEU A 108 -19.57 -4.66 -24.90
N ASP A 109 -19.56 -5.94 -24.54
CA ASP A 109 -18.56 -6.88 -25.03
C ASP A 109 -18.86 -7.20 -26.49
N LYS A 110 -18.04 -6.71 -27.42
CA LYS A 110 -18.29 -6.83 -28.86
C LYS A 110 -18.15 -8.27 -29.36
N GLU A 111 -17.37 -9.09 -28.66
CA GLU A 111 -17.21 -10.52 -28.94
C GLU A 111 -18.51 -11.30 -28.65
N SER A 112 -19.07 -11.19 -27.44
CA SER A 112 -20.30 -11.90 -27.07
C SER A 112 -21.59 -11.16 -27.45
N GLY A 113 -21.50 -9.87 -27.79
CA GLY A 113 -22.65 -9.01 -28.06
C GLY A 113 -23.54 -8.76 -26.82
N ARG A 114 -22.99 -8.88 -25.61
CA ARG A 114 -23.71 -8.66 -24.35
C ARG A 114 -23.18 -7.44 -23.60
N VAL A 115 -24.08 -6.70 -22.96
CA VAL A 115 -23.68 -5.67 -22.01
C VAL A 115 -23.17 -6.36 -20.75
N MET A 116 -21.91 -6.07 -20.41
CA MET A 116 -21.26 -6.52 -19.19
C MET A 116 -21.31 -5.40 -18.15
N ALA A 117 -21.49 -5.78 -16.88
CA ALA A 117 -21.34 -4.86 -15.77
C ALA A 117 -20.58 -5.55 -14.64
N LEU A 118 -19.51 -4.92 -14.15
CA LEU A 118 -18.50 -5.63 -13.34
C LEU A 118 -18.88 -5.82 -11.87
N PHE A 119 -20.08 -5.41 -11.48
CA PHE A 119 -20.74 -5.83 -10.25
C PHE A 119 -21.46 -7.18 -10.39
N ASN A 120 -21.69 -7.66 -11.62
CA ASN A 120 -22.29 -8.97 -11.87
C ASN A 120 -21.22 -10.08 -11.76
N PRO A 121 -21.45 -11.12 -10.93
CA PRO A 121 -20.49 -12.21 -10.76
C PRO A 121 -20.10 -12.95 -12.04
N SER A 122 -21.06 -13.20 -12.95
CA SER A 122 -20.79 -13.88 -14.22
C SER A 122 -19.85 -13.08 -15.11
N ASP A 123 -20.07 -11.77 -15.18
CA ASP A 123 -19.36 -10.87 -16.09
C ASP A 123 -17.93 -10.63 -15.57
N ALA A 124 -17.79 -10.40 -14.26
CA ALA A 124 -16.50 -10.28 -13.59
C ALA A 124 -15.65 -11.55 -13.76
N LYS A 125 -16.26 -12.74 -13.72
CA LYS A 125 -15.56 -14.02 -13.92
C LYS A 125 -15.06 -14.20 -15.35
N VAL A 126 -15.83 -13.77 -16.36
CA VAL A 126 -15.39 -13.79 -17.76
C VAL A 126 -14.18 -12.87 -17.94
N MET A 127 -14.25 -11.65 -17.41
CA MET A 127 -13.13 -10.72 -17.48
C MET A 127 -11.89 -11.23 -16.75
N GLU A 128 -12.04 -11.77 -15.53
CA GLU A 128 -10.92 -12.35 -14.79
C GLU A 128 -10.21 -13.45 -15.59
N LYS A 129 -10.98 -14.31 -16.27
CA LYS A 129 -10.40 -15.36 -17.12
C LYS A 129 -9.53 -14.77 -18.23
N ARG A 130 -10.01 -13.72 -18.93
CA ARG A 130 -9.25 -13.01 -19.98
C ARG A 130 -7.96 -12.37 -19.42
N LEU A 131 -8.03 -11.80 -18.23
CA LEU A 131 -6.87 -11.20 -17.57
C LEU A 131 -5.83 -12.25 -17.15
N SER A 132 -6.29 -13.37 -16.59
CA SER A 132 -5.42 -14.47 -16.16
C SER A 132 -4.66 -15.15 -17.30
N SER A 133 -5.15 -15.05 -18.55
CA SER A 133 -4.39 -15.51 -19.72
C SER A 133 -3.29 -14.56 -20.18
N GLN A 134 -3.31 -13.31 -19.73
CA GLN A 134 -2.31 -12.29 -20.11
C GLN A 134 -1.23 -12.12 -19.04
N GLY A 135 -1.53 -12.40 -17.77
CA GLY A 135 -0.55 -12.31 -16.69
C GLY A 135 -0.88 -13.17 -15.48
N GLU A 136 0.16 -13.55 -14.74
CA GLU A 136 0.03 -14.32 -13.50
C GLU A 136 -0.74 -13.52 -12.43
N GLY A 137 -1.64 -14.17 -11.70
CA GLY A 137 -2.37 -13.51 -10.61
C GLY A 137 -1.44 -13.06 -9.47
N LEU A 138 -1.55 -11.79 -9.05
CA LEU A 138 -0.74 -11.26 -7.94
C LEU A 138 -0.94 -12.06 -6.65
N CYS A 139 -2.16 -12.53 -6.39
CA CYS A 139 -2.51 -13.27 -5.18
C CYS A 139 -2.34 -14.78 -5.32
N ASP A 140 -1.59 -15.29 -6.31
CA ASP A 140 -1.23 -16.72 -6.40
C ASP A 140 -0.72 -17.24 -5.04
N LYS A 141 -1.23 -18.40 -4.61
CA LYS A 141 -0.96 -19.01 -3.29
C LYS A 141 -1.28 -18.13 -2.08
N GLY A 142 -2.07 -17.07 -2.28
CA GLY A 142 -2.51 -16.11 -1.29
C GLY A 142 -4.03 -16.09 -1.10
N SER A 143 -4.52 -15.01 -0.52
CA SER A 143 -5.96 -14.76 -0.33
C SER A 143 -6.38 -13.37 -0.78
N SER A 144 -7.66 -13.24 -1.14
CA SER A 144 -8.23 -12.01 -1.70
C SER A 144 -9.62 -11.78 -1.11
N TYR A 145 -9.84 -10.59 -0.54
CA TYR A 145 -11.07 -10.23 0.17
C TYR A 145 -11.77 -9.03 -0.47
N SER A 146 -13.06 -9.18 -0.77
CA SER A 146 -13.99 -8.10 -1.18
C SER A 146 -13.58 -7.34 -2.45
N ASN A 147 -12.96 -8.03 -3.42
CA ASN A 147 -12.50 -7.46 -4.69
C ASN A 147 -13.47 -7.75 -5.84
N ILE A 148 -13.27 -7.14 -7.00
CA ILE A 148 -13.97 -7.57 -8.22
C ILE A 148 -13.36 -8.88 -8.70
N TYR A 149 -12.04 -8.88 -8.89
CA TYR A 149 -11.26 -10.06 -9.29
C TYR A 149 -10.61 -10.73 -8.07
N THR A 150 -10.37 -12.02 -8.14
CA THR A 150 -9.67 -12.77 -7.09
C THR A 150 -8.16 -12.51 -7.10
N GLY A 151 -7.61 -12.06 -8.22
CA GLY A 151 -6.17 -11.91 -8.41
C GLY A 151 -5.43 -13.25 -8.45
N GLY A 152 -6.12 -14.34 -8.80
CA GLY A 152 -5.56 -15.70 -8.81
C GLY A 152 -5.43 -16.33 -7.42
N ALA A 153 -6.15 -15.81 -6.41
CA ALA A 153 -6.08 -16.31 -5.05
C ALA A 153 -6.61 -17.76 -4.92
N ASP A 154 -5.92 -18.57 -4.13
CA ASP A 154 -6.37 -19.90 -3.73
C ASP A 154 -7.58 -19.83 -2.78
N ASP A 155 -7.61 -18.79 -1.95
CA ASP A 155 -8.67 -18.52 -0.98
C ASP A 155 -9.33 -17.16 -1.27
N PRO A 156 -10.20 -17.07 -2.31
CA PRO A 156 -10.99 -15.88 -2.56
C PRO A 156 -12.19 -15.81 -1.62
N HIS A 157 -12.44 -14.63 -1.10
CA HIS A 157 -13.49 -14.36 -0.12
C HIS A 157 -14.28 -13.13 -0.53
N PHE A 158 -15.57 -13.31 -0.79
CA PHE A 158 -16.49 -12.23 -1.17
C PHE A 158 -16.04 -11.43 -2.41
N CYS A 159 -15.25 -12.04 -3.31
CA CYS A 159 -14.84 -11.40 -4.56
C CYS A 159 -15.92 -11.62 -5.62
N VAL A 160 -16.30 -10.58 -6.37
CA VAL A 160 -17.42 -10.61 -7.34
C VAL A 160 -17.28 -11.78 -8.32
N ALA A 161 -16.12 -11.97 -8.93
CA ALA A 161 -15.83 -13.06 -9.87
C ALA A 161 -15.93 -14.49 -9.25
N SER A 162 -15.88 -14.60 -7.93
CA SER A 162 -15.97 -15.87 -7.18
C SER A 162 -17.34 -16.11 -6.52
N LEU A 163 -18.23 -15.10 -6.51
CA LEU A 163 -19.58 -15.16 -5.93
C LEU A 163 -20.53 -15.99 -6.82
N GLY A 164 -20.34 -17.31 -6.86
CA GLY A 164 -21.35 -18.25 -7.38
C GLY A 164 -22.33 -18.71 -6.28
N PHE A 165 -23.51 -19.23 -6.66
CA PHE A 165 -24.54 -19.70 -5.71
C PHE A 165 -24.13 -20.90 -4.81
N ALA A 166 -22.96 -21.52 -5.03
CA ALA A 166 -22.56 -22.78 -4.37
C ALA A 166 -21.42 -22.70 -3.30
N PRO A 167 -20.39 -21.83 -3.39
CA PRO A 167 -19.23 -21.92 -2.48
C PRO A 167 -19.42 -21.25 -1.11
N ILE A 168 -20.21 -20.18 -1.01
CA ILE A 168 -20.39 -19.40 0.23
C ILE A 168 -21.07 -20.25 1.31
N PHE A 169 -22.14 -20.95 0.93
CA PHE A 169 -22.91 -21.81 1.83
C PHE A 169 -22.18 -23.11 2.21
N LYS A 170 -21.31 -23.65 1.34
CA LYS A 170 -20.52 -24.86 1.65
C LYS A 170 -19.49 -24.62 2.76
N ARG A 171 -18.89 -23.42 2.82
CA ARG A 171 -17.91 -23.04 3.86
C ARG A 171 -18.55 -22.56 5.16
N TRP A 172 -19.71 -21.89 5.11
CA TRP A 172 -20.49 -21.54 6.32
C TRP A 172 -20.96 -22.77 7.11
N LYS A 173 -21.09 -23.93 6.45
CA LYS A 173 -21.41 -25.22 7.09
C LYS A 173 -20.24 -25.87 7.85
N THR A 174 -19.01 -25.38 7.72
CA THR A 174 -17.94 -25.86 8.60
C THR A 174 -18.14 -25.26 9.99
N LEU A 175 -18.43 -26.11 10.98
CA LEU A 175 -18.64 -25.74 12.39
C LEU A 175 -17.56 -24.76 12.89
N GLY A 176 -16.34 -24.90 12.37
CA GLY A 176 -15.21 -24.02 12.64
C GLY A 176 -15.40 -22.54 12.27
N PHE A 177 -16.00 -22.20 11.12
CA PHE A 177 -16.21 -20.79 10.74
C PHE A 177 -17.28 -20.15 11.62
N VAL A 178 -18.37 -20.87 11.91
CA VAL A 178 -19.41 -20.42 12.84
C VAL A 178 -18.83 -20.22 14.24
N LEU A 179 -18.03 -21.16 14.74
CA LEU A 179 -17.29 -20.99 16.00
C LEU A 179 -16.33 -19.79 15.95
N ALA A 180 -15.64 -19.54 14.83
CA ALA A 180 -14.77 -18.37 14.69
C ALA A 180 -15.55 -17.06 14.87
N VAL A 181 -16.68 -16.92 14.16
CA VAL A 181 -17.55 -15.75 14.25
C VAL A 181 -18.11 -15.59 15.66
N LEU A 182 -18.62 -16.66 16.28
CA LEU A 182 -19.14 -16.64 17.65
C LEU A 182 -18.05 -16.36 18.70
N MET A 183 -16.86 -16.92 18.56
CA MET A 183 -15.71 -16.62 19.43
C MET A 183 -15.23 -15.17 19.30
N HIS A 184 -15.57 -14.52 18.20
CA HIS A 184 -15.45 -13.08 17.99
C HIS A 184 -16.70 -12.31 18.41
N TRP A 185 -17.41 -12.74 19.48
CA TRP A 185 -18.61 -12.07 20.01
C TRP A 185 -18.45 -10.56 20.29
N PHE A 186 -17.26 -10.09 20.68
CA PHE A 186 -17.01 -8.64 20.80
C PHE A 186 -17.08 -7.90 19.45
N ALA A 187 -16.74 -8.56 18.35
CA ALA A 187 -16.97 -8.01 17.01
C ALA A 187 -18.47 -8.00 16.70
N LEU A 188 -19.22 -9.06 17.04
CA LEU A 188 -20.68 -9.10 16.90
C LEU A 188 -21.37 -8.00 17.72
N LEU A 189 -20.98 -7.79 18.98
CA LEU A 189 -21.45 -6.69 19.81
C LEU A 189 -21.11 -5.33 19.20
N ARG A 190 -19.89 -5.17 18.66
CA ARG A 190 -19.49 -3.92 18.01
C ARG A 190 -20.32 -3.66 16.76
N VAL A 191 -20.56 -4.69 15.94
CA VAL A 191 -21.46 -4.60 14.79
C VAL A 191 -22.84 -4.18 15.29
N GLY A 192 -23.42 -4.85 16.28
CA GLY A 192 -24.70 -4.48 16.88
C GLY A 192 -24.75 -3.03 17.37
N ALA A 193 -23.74 -2.57 18.10
CA ALA A 193 -23.66 -1.19 18.58
C ALA A 193 -23.55 -0.17 17.44
N LEU A 194 -22.73 -0.47 16.42
CA LEU A 194 -22.61 0.38 15.24
C LEU A 194 -23.92 0.43 14.44
N LEU A 195 -24.64 -0.69 14.33
CA LEU A 195 -25.96 -0.74 13.69
C LEU A 195 -26.98 0.15 14.41
N VAL A 196 -26.96 0.17 15.75
CA VAL A 196 -27.83 1.05 16.54
C VAL A 196 -27.50 2.51 16.26
N VAL A 197 -26.21 2.88 16.31
CA VAL A 197 -25.77 4.26 16.00
C VAL A 197 -26.21 4.67 14.59
N GLU A 198 -26.05 3.79 13.61
CA GLU A 198 -26.49 4.02 12.23
C GLU A 198 -27.99 4.20 12.10
N THR A 199 -28.76 3.37 12.81
CA THR A 199 -30.22 3.47 12.83
C THR A 199 -30.64 4.82 13.42
N VAL A 200 -30.00 5.28 14.50
CA VAL A 200 -30.28 6.58 15.11
C VAL A 200 -29.92 7.74 14.17
N ILE A 201 -28.76 7.69 13.49
CA ILE A 201 -28.38 8.72 12.52
C ILE A 201 -29.37 8.74 11.35
N ALA A 202 -29.75 7.58 10.82
CA ALA A 202 -30.72 7.48 9.72
C ALA A 202 -32.08 8.05 10.12
N VAL A 203 -32.52 7.83 11.36
CA VAL A 203 -33.76 8.40 11.90
C VAL A 203 -33.64 9.93 12.06
N PHE A 204 -32.52 10.45 12.54
CA PHE A 204 -32.31 11.89 12.69
C PHE A 204 -32.23 12.59 11.32
N ASP A 205 -31.52 12.01 10.35
CA ASP A 205 -31.47 12.47 8.96
C ASP A 205 -32.86 12.45 8.32
N PHE A 206 -33.68 11.43 8.62
CA PHE A 206 -35.08 11.35 8.18
C PHE A 206 -35.91 12.54 8.70
N PHE A 207 -35.84 12.85 10.00
CA PHE A 207 -36.56 14.01 10.56
C PHE A 207 -36.05 15.34 9.99
N ARG A 208 -34.74 15.48 9.77
CA ARG A 208 -34.15 16.68 9.15
C ARG A 208 -34.50 16.80 7.66
N GLY A 209 -34.68 15.68 6.97
CA GLY A 209 -35.09 15.59 5.56
C GLY A 209 -36.57 15.89 5.34
N LEU A 210 -37.43 15.54 6.31
CA LEU A 210 -38.86 15.89 6.33
C LEU A 210 -39.08 17.41 6.29
N VAL A 211 -38.22 18.17 6.97
CA VAL A 211 -38.23 19.65 6.95
C VAL A 211 -37.78 20.23 5.59
N ARG A 212 -37.18 19.42 4.71
CA ARG A 212 -36.61 19.83 3.41
C ARG A 212 -37.32 19.19 2.19
N GLY A 213 -38.46 18.53 2.38
CA GLY A 213 -39.33 18.07 1.29
C GLY A 213 -38.77 16.99 0.37
N ARG A 214 -37.90 16.09 0.85
CA ARG A 214 -37.37 14.96 0.04
C ARG A 214 -38.22 13.69 0.21
N ASP A 215 -38.16 12.80 -0.77
CA ASP A 215 -38.95 11.56 -0.84
C ASP A 215 -38.35 10.45 0.06
N LEU A 216 -38.84 10.36 1.30
CA LEU A 216 -38.13 9.74 2.45
C LEU A 216 -38.34 8.22 2.66
N TRP A 217 -39.38 7.63 2.06
CA TRP A 217 -39.71 6.22 2.31
C TRP A 217 -38.71 5.22 1.71
N LYS A 218 -37.95 5.63 0.68
CA LYS A 218 -36.88 4.82 0.07
C LYS A 218 -35.56 4.92 0.86
N GLU A 219 -35.25 6.09 1.42
CA GLU A 219 -34.05 6.24 2.26
C GLU A 219 -34.16 5.43 3.56
N LEU A 220 -35.34 5.36 4.18
CA LEU A 220 -35.53 4.66 5.46
C LEU A 220 -35.36 3.13 5.38
N LYS A 221 -35.76 2.49 4.27
CA LYS A 221 -35.66 1.03 4.10
C LYS A 221 -34.30 0.54 3.60
N PHE A 222 -33.54 1.36 2.87
CA PHE A 222 -32.32 0.95 2.16
C PHE A 222 -31.00 1.49 2.75
N VAL A 223 -31.06 2.45 3.67
CA VAL A 223 -29.85 3.01 4.31
C VAL A 223 -29.33 2.10 5.44
N PRO A 224 -30.15 1.60 6.39
CA PRO A 224 -29.64 0.79 7.49
C PRO A 224 -29.02 -0.54 7.03
N SER A 225 -29.62 -1.21 6.03
CA SER A 225 -29.21 -2.54 5.58
C SER A 225 -27.86 -2.57 4.83
N ARG A 226 -27.56 -1.55 4.01
CA ARG A 226 -26.33 -1.50 3.21
C ARG A 226 -25.14 -0.96 4.02
N VAL A 227 -25.39 -0.01 4.93
CA VAL A 227 -24.37 0.40 5.91
C VAL A 227 -24.05 -0.75 6.87
N ALA A 228 -25.08 -1.48 7.32
CA ALA A 228 -24.92 -2.71 8.08
C ALA A 228 -24.03 -3.72 7.36
N LEU A 229 -24.30 -3.95 6.07
CA LEU A 229 -23.53 -4.85 5.23
C LEU A 229 -22.07 -4.41 5.13
N CYS A 230 -21.78 -3.14 4.87
CA CYS A 230 -20.41 -2.62 4.79
C CYS A 230 -19.65 -2.78 6.11
N ILE A 231 -20.31 -2.48 7.24
CA ILE A 231 -19.72 -2.64 8.58
C ILE A 231 -19.46 -4.11 8.89
N MET A 232 -20.40 -4.99 8.58
CA MET A 232 -20.29 -6.43 8.77
C MET A 232 -19.18 -7.03 7.90
N MET A 233 -19.14 -6.69 6.61
CA MET A 233 -18.10 -7.13 5.67
C MET A 233 -16.72 -6.68 6.12
N ARG A 234 -16.56 -5.43 6.56
CA ARG A 234 -15.29 -4.95 7.14
C ARG A 234 -14.83 -5.81 8.32
N GLU A 235 -15.72 -6.14 9.25
CA GLU A 235 -15.36 -6.96 10.42
C GLU A 235 -15.01 -8.40 10.04
N ILE A 236 -15.74 -9.00 9.11
CA ILE A 236 -15.46 -10.35 8.60
C ILE A 236 -14.12 -10.36 7.87
N THR A 237 -13.84 -9.38 7.01
CA THR A 237 -12.55 -9.22 6.31
C THR A 237 -11.40 -9.10 7.30
N VAL A 238 -11.52 -8.30 8.37
CA VAL A 238 -10.48 -8.21 9.42
C VAL A 238 -10.25 -9.57 10.10
N ILE A 239 -11.30 -10.34 10.37
CA ILE A 239 -11.17 -11.67 10.97
C ILE A 239 -10.45 -12.62 10.02
N GLY A 240 -10.88 -12.68 8.75
CA GLY A 240 -10.29 -13.52 7.70
C GLY A 240 -8.81 -13.22 7.47
N VAL A 241 -8.47 -11.95 7.22
CA VAL A 241 -7.08 -11.50 7.06
C VAL A 241 -6.22 -11.94 8.26
N LYS A 242 -6.70 -11.75 9.48
CA LYS A 242 -5.95 -12.16 10.69
C LYS A 242 -5.76 -13.68 10.80
N MET A 243 -6.71 -14.48 10.30
CA MET A 243 -6.60 -15.93 10.25
C MET A 243 -5.56 -16.35 9.21
N ASP A 244 -5.57 -15.74 8.03
CA ASP A 244 -4.62 -16.03 6.96
C ASP A 244 -3.19 -15.59 7.31
N MET A 245 -3.05 -14.45 7.98
CA MET A 245 -1.77 -14.05 8.58
C MET A 245 -1.25 -15.05 9.61
N ALA A 246 -2.18 -15.74 10.30
CA ALA A 246 -1.82 -16.73 11.28
C ALA A 246 -1.46 -18.09 10.63
N ARG A 247 -2.05 -18.39 9.47
CA ARG A 247 -1.66 -19.50 8.59
C ARG A 247 -0.29 -19.24 7.94
N GLY A 248 0.07 -17.98 7.74
CA GLY A 248 1.36 -17.55 7.22
C GLY A 248 1.40 -17.43 5.69
N LEU A 249 0.25 -17.10 5.07
CA LEU A 249 0.16 -16.86 3.62
C LEU A 249 1.12 -15.75 3.16
N GLY A 250 1.68 -15.89 1.95
CA GLY A 250 2.64 -14.93 1.40
C GLY A 250 2.02 -13.58 1.08
N ILE A 251 0.86 -13.58 0.42
CA ILE A 251 0.17 -12.38 -0.05
C ILE A 251 -1.29 -12.44 0.39
N ILE A 252 -1.78 -11.35 0.96
CA ILE A 252 -3.18 -11.19 1.35
C ILE A 252 -3.66 -9.83 0.82
N HIS A 253 -4.65 -9.80 -0.05
CA HIS A 253 -5.29 -8.56 -0.50
C HIS A 253 -6.64 -8.36 0.17
N ALA A 254 -6.92 -7.16 0.68
CA ALA A 254 -8.20 -6.83 1.30
C ALA A 254 -8.71 -5.45 0.89
N ASN A 255 -9.94 -5.41 0.37
CA ASN A 255 -10.61 -4.17 -0.01
C ASN A 255 -11.67 -3.73 1.02
N PHE A 256 -11.65 -2.45 1.39
CA PHE A 256 -12.62 -1.81 2.27
C PHE A 256 -13.49 -0.79 1.53
N MET A 257 -14.65 -1.26 1.05
CA MET A 257 -15.62 -0.49 0.24
C MET A 257 -16.43 0.58 1.02
N GLY A 258 -16.23 0.69 2.34
CA GLY A 258 -17.11 1.46 3.21
C GLY A 258 -17.10 2.97 2.99
N TYR A 259 -16.05 3.52 2.39
CA TYR A 259 -15.98 4.92 1.98
C TYR A 259 -16.69 5.13 0.63
N HIS A 260 -16.31 4.36 -0.39
CA HIS A 260 -16.90 4.35 -1.73
C HIS A 260 -18.44 4.29 -1.71
N ASP A 261 -19.02 3.35 -0.97
CA ASP A 261 -20.48 3.18 -0.89
C ASP A 261 -21.19 4.43 -0.31
N GLN A 262 -20.54 5.13 0.62
CA GLN A 262 -21.09 6.36 1.20
C GLN A 262 -20.89 7.57 0.31
N SER A 263 -19.73 7.65 -0.33
CA SER A 263 -19.41 8.72 -1.26
C SER A 263 -20.36 8.72 -2.46
N HIS A 264 -20.68 7.55 -3.05
CA HIS A 264 -21.71 7.46 -4.09
C HIS A 264 -23.07 8.02 -3.68
N ARG A 265 -23.44 7.88 -2.41
CA ARG A 265 -24.76 8.29 -1.91
C ARG A 265 -24.80 9.72 -1.40
N ARG A 266 -23.72 10.21 -0.82
CA ARG A 266 -23.71 11.48 -0.05
C ARG A 266 -22.68 12.49 -0.56
N GLY A 267 -21.84 12.12 -1.52
CA GLY A 267 -20.71 12.89 -1.99
C GLY A 267 -19.40 12.48 -1.30
N ALA A 268 -18.31 12.60 -2.05
CA ALA A 268 -16.94 12.33 -1.64
C ALA A 268 -16.50 13.26 -0.49
N THR A 269 -16.94 14.52 -0.50
CA THR A 269 -16.57 15.48 0.55
C THR A 269 -17.47 15.41 1.80
N SER A 270 -18.44 14.48 1.82
CA SER A 270 -19.44 14.46 2.88
C SER A 270 -18.86 14.08 4.24
N LYS A 271 -19.33 14.76 5.29
CA LYS A 271 -18.93 14.47 6.69
C LYS A 271 -19.20 13.02 7.07
N PHE A 272 -20.22 12.40 6.47
CA PHE A 272 -20.58 11.02 6.73
C PHE A 272 -19.62 10.03 6.05
N ALA A 273 -19.25 10.25 4.77
CA ALA A 273 -18.22 9.44 4.12
C ALA A 273 -16.89 9.50 4.90
N HIS A 274 -16.51 10.69 5.38
CA HIS A 274 -15.33 10.86 6.24
C HIS A 274 -15.47 10.22 7.63
N TRP A 275 -16.69 10.07 8.15
CA TRP A 275 -16.92 9.40 9.42
C TRP A 275 -16.67 7.88 9.32
N THR A 276 -17.00 7.24 8.20
CA THR A 276 -16.78 5.79 8.02
C THR A 276 -15.29 5.43 8.00
N LEU A 277 -14.42 6.36 7.58
CA LEU A 277 -12.96 6.22 7.60
C LEU A 277 -12.41 5.87 8.99
N LYS A 278 -13.04 6.34 10.08
CA LYS A 278 -12.64 5.96 11.45
C LYS A 278 -12.74 4.44 11.69
N GLY A 279 -13.78 3.82 11.14
CA GLY A 279 -13.98 2.38 11.22
C GLY A 279 -12.95 1.60 10.39
N ILE A 280 -12.57 2.15 9.23
CA ILE A 280 -11.54 1.59 8.35
C ILE A 280 -10.15 1.72 9.01
N ASP A 281 -9.79 2.89 9.52
CA ASP A 281 -8.53 3.14 10.27
C ASP A 281 -8.37 2.18 11.46
N SER A 282 -9.44 1.96 12.22
CA SER A 282 -9.47 0.99 13.33
C SER A 282 -9.35 -0.47 12.85
N ALA A 283 -9.90 -0.82 11.69
CA ALA A 283 -9.72 -2.12 11.06
C ALA A 283 -8.25 -2.34 10.65
N ILE A 284 -7.66 -1.37 9.97
CA ILE A 284 -6.24 -1.36 9.57
C ILE A 284 -5.34 -1.51 10.79
N LYS A 285 -5.59 -0.75 11.87
CA LYS A 285 -4.86 -0.87 13.15
C LYS A 285 -4.89 -2.27 13.73
N ARG A 286 -6.02 -2.98 13.64
CA ARG A 286 -6.14 -4.35 14.14
C ARG A 286 -5.40 -5.36 13.26
N ILE A 287 -5.43 -5.18 11.94
CA ILE A 287 -4.65 -5.98 10.98
C ILE A 287 -3.15 -5.75 11.24
N TRP A 288 -2.74 -4.49 11.34
CA TRP A 288 -1.36 -4.11 11.61
C TRP A 288 -0.82 -4.72 12.90
N LYS A 289 -1.57 -4.60 13.99
CA LYS A 289 -1.22 -5.23 15.27
C LYS A 289 -1.19 -6.76 15.18
N ALA A 290 -1.94 -7.39 14.30
CA ALA A 290 -1.94 -8.83 14.14
C ALA A 290 -0.75 -9.34 13.31
N GLY A 291 -0.31 -8.56 12.30
CA GLY A 291 0.87 -8.87 11.49
C GLY A 291 2.19 -8.71 12.21
N HIS A 292 2.23 -7.78 13.17
CA HIS A 292 3.42 -7.51 13.96
C HIS A 292 3.46 -8.26 15.30
N ARG A 293 2.59 -9.28 15.48
CA ARG A 293 2.70 -10.22 16.61
C ARG A 293 3.82 -11.24 16.33
N ALA A 294 4.60 -11.52 17.36
CA ALA A 294 5.76 -12.41 17.39
C ALA A 294 5.81 -13.47 16.26
N GLY A 295 6.63 -13.17 15.25
CA GLY A 295 7.05 -14.01 14.15
C GLY A 295 6.00 -14.32 13.08
N ARG A 296 5.29 -13.25 12.69
CA ARG A 296 4.49 -13.16 11.46
C ARG A 296 5.12 -12.16 10.49
N ASP A 297 5.59 -11.03 11.02
CA ASP A 297 6.48 -10.03 10.39
C ASP A 297 6.04 -9.61 8.98
N TYR A 298 4.73 -9.34 8.82
CA TYR A 298 4.11 -8.89 7.58
C TYR A 298 4.43 -7.42 7.28
N ASP A 299 4.74 -7.13 6.02
CA ASP A 299 4.67 -5.78 5.46
C ASP A 299 3.21 -5.47 5.13
N ILE A 300 2.73 -4.31 5.54
CA ILE A 300 1.32 -3.95 5.40
C ILE A 300 1.25 -2.62 4.67
N TRP A 301 0.72 -2.64 3.45
CA TRP A 301 0.61 -1.46 2.62
C TRP A 301 -0.86 -1.07 2.55
N VAL A 302 -1.13 0.23 2.59
CA VAL A 302 -2.48 0.77 2.47
C VAL A 302 -2.49 1.66 1.24
N TYR A 303 -3.37 1.38 0.28
CA TYR A 303 -3.45 2.18 -0.94
C TYR A 303 -4.91 2.47 -1.29
N SER A 304 -5.13 3.44 -2.16
CA SER A 304 -6.42 3.65 -2.84
C SER A 304 -6.27 3.29 -4.30
N ASP A 305 -7.23 2.55 -4.84
CA ASP A 305 -7.27 2.22 -6.26
C ASP A 305 -7.52 3.46 -7.11
N HIS A 306 -8.48 4.30 -6.72
CA HIS A 306 -8.78 5.57 -7.35
C HIS A 306 -9.37 6.57 -6.36
N GLY A 307 -9.73 7.76 -6.86
CA GLY A 307 -10.46 8.78 -6.10
C GLY A 307 -11.94 8.82 -6.46
N GLN A 308 -12.63 9.80 -5.87
CA GLN A 308 -14.02 10.13 -6.17
C GLN A 308 -14.21 11.64 -6.03
N VAL A 309 -15.11 12.17 -6.83
CA VAL A 309 -15.51 13.59 -6.86
C VAL A 309 -16.99 13.72 -6.55
N ASP A 310 -17.41 14.88 -6.07
CA ASP A 310 -18.83 15.18 -5.92
C ASP A 310 -19.46 15.37 -7.30
N THR A 311 -20.63 14.76 -7.52
CA THR A 311 -21.34 14.79 -8.81
C THR A 311 -22.80 15.14 -8.64
N ILE A 312 -23.41 15.62 -9.72
CA ILE A 312 -24.84 15.89 -9.83
C ILE A 312 -25.48 14.74 -10.62
N PRO A 313 -26.53 14.07 -10.09
CA PRO A 313 -27.28 13.09 -10.88
C PRO A 313 -27.92 13.74 -12.12
N TYR A 314 -27.49 13.32 -13.31
CA TYR A 314 -27.94 13.85 -14.60
C TYR A 314 -29.47 13.88 -14.72
N ALA A 315 -30.12 12.76 -14.39
CA ALA A 315 -31.57 12.61 -14.50
C ALA A 315 -32.36 13.55 -13.57
N LYS A 316 -31.72 14.06 -12.50
CA LYS A 316 -32.34 15.03 -11.59
C LYS A 316 -32.36 16.43 -12.18
N THR A 317 -31.35 16.78 -12.98
CA THR A 317 -31.27 18.08 -13.66
C THR A 317 -32.07 18.08 -14.97
N HIS A 318 -31.95 17.02 -15.78
CA HIS A 318 -32.55 16.97 -17.11
C HIS A 318 -33.92 16.24 -17.17
N GLY A 319 -34.37 15.63 -16.07
CA GLY A 319 -35.66 14.93 -16.00
C GLY A 319 -35.75 13.62 -16.79
N LYS A 320 -34.68 13.21 -17.49
CA LYS A 320 -34.58 11.99 -18.31
C LYS A 320 -33.19 11.37 -18.15
N SER A 321 -33.05 10.08 -18.46
CA SER A 321 -31.73 9.41 -18.50
C SER A 321 -30.97 9.74 -19.78
N LEU A 322 -29.64 9.65 -19.75
CA LEU A 322 -28.79 9.81 -20.94
C LEU A 322 -29.21 8.83 -22.05
N GLU A 323 -29.49 7.56 -21.71
CA GLU A 323 -29.98 6.56 -22.67
C GLU A 323 -31.22 7.05 -23.41
N ARG A 324 -32.17 7.68 -22.71
CA ARG A 324 -33.39 8.20 -23.31
C ARG A 324 -33.10 9.38 -24.24
N VAL A 325 -32.22 10.30 -23.84
CA VAL A 325 -31.82 11.45 -24.66
C VAL A 325 -31.13 11.00 -25.94
N VAL A 326 -30.18 10.07 -25.85
CA VAL A 326 -29.47 9.53 -27.02
C VAL A 326 -30.44 8.82 -27.98
N ARG A 327 -31.40 8.06 -27.46
CA ARG A 327 -32.43 7.42 -28.29
C ARG A 327 -33.37 8.43 -28.96
N GLU A 328 -33.85 9.43 -28.23
CA GLU A 328 -34.69 10.50 -28.78
C GLU A 328 -33.97 11.20 -29.95
N ILE A 329 -32.71 11.61 -29.75
CA ILE A 329 -31.89 12.23 -30.81
C ILE A 329 -31.66 11.29 -31.99
N TYR A 330 -31.45 9.99 -31.72
CA TYR A 330 -31.25 9.00 -32.77
C TYR A 330 -32.50 8.81 -33.64
N HIS A 331 -33.68 8.72 -33.04
CA HIS A 331 -34.94 8.61 -33.78
C HIS A 331 -35.25 9.91 -34.55
N ASP A 332 -35.04 11.08 -33.94
CA ASP A 332 -35.24 12.37 -34.61
C ASP A 332 -34.28 12.55 -35.80
N SER A 333 -33.06 12.04 -35.71
CA SER A 333 -32.08 12.08 -36.80
C SER A 333 -32.40 11.14 -37.97
N ARG A 334 -33.25 10.13 -37.77
CA ARG A 334 -33.66 9.15 -38.79
C ARG A 334 -35.07 9.39 -39.35
N ASN A 335 -35.97 9.99 -38.58
CA ASN A 335 -37.36 10.18 -39.00
C ASN A 335 -37.60 11.53 -39.68
N VAL A 336 -37.31 11.54 -40.99
CA VAL A 336 -38.40 11.72 -41.95
C VAL A 336 -39.21 10.43 -41.90
N SER A 337 -40.44 10.52 -41.38
CA SER A 337 -41.49 9.49 -41.29
C SER A 337 -41.15 8.17 -40.60
N ASP A 338 -41.49 8.07 -39.30
CA ASP A 338 -42.25 6.92 -38.81
C ASP A 338 -43.05 7.33 -37.55
N ASP A 339 -44.33 7.62 -37.75
CA ASP A 339 -45.31 7.88 -36.70
C ASP A 339 -45.83 6.52 -36.20
N GLY A 340 -45.31 6.04 -35.07
CA GLY A 340 -45.85 4.82 -34.49
C GLY A 340 -45.11 4.24 -33.30
N GLU A 341 -45.16 4.89 -32.13
CA GLU A 341 -44.96 4.15 -30.87
C GLU A 341 -46.10 4.33 -29.85
N LYS A 342 -46.68 3.18 -29.51
CA LYS A 342 -47.74 3.00 -28.51
C LYS A 342 -47.24 3.40 -27.12
N LYS A 343 -48.00 4.30 -26.48
CA LYS A 343 -47.90 4.59 -25.03
C LYS A 343 -48.16 3.32 -24.21
N SER A 344 -47.09 2.74 -23.66
CA SER A 344 -47.17 1.79 -22.55
C SER A 344 -47.29 2.56 -21.23
N ASN A 345 -48.42 2.38 -20.56
CA ASN A 345 -48.70 2.91 -19.23
C ASN A 345 -47.83 2.17 -18.19
N GLN A 346 -46.65 2.71 -17.85
CA GLN A 346 -45.84 2.28 -16.70
C GLN A 346 -45.69 3.43 -15.71
N ASN A 347 -46.81 3.79 -15.06
CA ASN A 347 -46.90 4.95 -14.16
C ASN A 347 -47.25 4.61 -12.72
N PHE A 348 -46.81 3.45 -12.22
CA PHE A 348 -46.96 3.13 -10.79
C PHE A 348 -45.67 2.63 -10.11
N LEU A 349 -44.84 1.85 -10.81
CA LEU A 349 -43.59 1.30 -10.24
C LEU A 349 -42.37 2.23 -10.35
N ASN A 350 -42.32 3.14 -11.34
CA ASN A 350 -41.23 4.14 -11.45
C ASN A 350 -41.22 5.15 -10.29
N ARG A 351 -42.34 5.31 -9.59
CA ARG A 351 -42.44 6.15 -8.40
C ARG A 351 -41.75 5.54 -7.18
N LEU A 352 -41.35 4.26 -7.24
CA LEU A 352 -40.74 3.53 -6.12
C LEU A 352 -39.21 3.41 -6.15
N GLY A 353 -38.49 3.95 -7.16
CA GLY A 353 -37.02 4.17 -7.09
C GLY A 353 -36.21 2.96 -6.66
N VAL A 354 -36.73 1.79 -7.02
CA VAL A 354 -36.10 0.49 -6.98
C VAL A 354 -36.12 0.02 -8.43
N ILE A 355 -35.09 -0.71 -8.85
CA ILE A 355 -34.77 -1.19 -10.21
C ILE A 355 -33.63 -0.37 -10.87
N VAL A 356 -32.42 -0.63 -10.39
CA VAL A 356 -31.21 -0.64 -11.23
C VAL A 356 -30.69 -2.09 -11.39
N GLU A 357 -31.02 -3.00 -10.47
CA GLU A 357 -30.52 -4.40 -10.48
C GLU A 357 -31.05 -5.29 -11.63
N GLU A 358 -32.25 -5.04 -12.15
CA GLU A 358 -32.89 -6.01 -13.08
C GLU A 358 -32.85 -5.60 -14.57
N ARG A 359 -32.36 -4.40 -14.91
CA ARG A 359 -32.35 -3.88 -16.31
C ARG A 359 -30.99 -3.82 -17.00
N LEU A 360 -29.89 -4.05 -16.25
CA LEU A 360 -28.51 -3.97 -16.76
C LEU A 360 -27.94 -5.33 -17.19
N GLY A 361 -28.55 -6.44 -16.76
CA GLY A 361 -28.19 -7.80 -17.18
C GLY A 361 -29.21 -8.36 -18.16
N GLY A 362 -28.94 -8.24 -19.46
CA GLY A 362 -29.81 -8.81 -20.49
C GLY A 362 -29.08 -8.98 -21.82
N HIS A 363 -29.47 -9.98 -22.60
CA HIS A 363 -29.05 -10.13 -23.99
C HIS A 363 -29.60 -8.97 -24.82
N ARG A 364 -28.84 -7.86 -24.90
CA ARG A 364 -29.09 -6.78 -25.86
C ARG A 364 -28.11 -6.93 -27.00
N HIS A 365 -28.54 -7.58 -28.07
CA HIS A 365 -27.78 -7.59 -29.31
C HIS A 365 -27.83 -6.20 -29.95
N LEU A 366 -26.74 -5.79 -30.59
CA LEU A 366 -26.71 -4.63 -31.49
C LEU A 366 -27.78 -4.82 -32.57
N GLY A 367 -28.93 -4.19 -32.39
CA GLY A 367 -30.07 -4.19 -33.32
C GLY A 367 -30.13 -2.89 -34.13
N GLU A 368 -31.35 -2.40 -34.39
CA GLU A 368 -31.59 -1.19 -35.17
C GLU A 368 -31.46 0.13 -34.38
N SER A 369 -31.38 0.04 -33.05
CA SER A 369 -31.25 1.18 -32.13
C SER A 369 -29.92 1.18 -31.38
N PRO A 370 -29.40 2.36 -30.98
CA PRO A 370 -28.15 2.46 -30.24
C PRO A 370 -28.27 1.83 -28.83
N ILE A 371 -27.18 1.22 -28.37
CA ILE A 371 -27.04 0.76 -26.99
C ILE A 371 -26.23 1.81 -26.23
N VAL A 372 -26.72 2.22 -25.06
CA VAL A 372 -26.00 3.16 -24.18
C VAL A 372 -25.69 2.45 -22.87
N THR A 373 -24.43 2.43 -22.47
CA THR A 373 -24.02 2.05 -21.11
C THR A 373 -23.53 3.31 -20.41
N ALA A 374 -24.16 3.70 -19.31
CA ALA A 374 -23.84 4.94 -18.61
C ALA A 374 -23.91 4.71 -17.11
N LEU A 375 -22.73 4.52 -16.50
CA LEU A 375 -22.57 4.31 -15.07
C LEU A 375 -21.42 5.21 -14.60
N GLY A 376 -21.70 6.03 -13.60
CA GLY A 376 -20.83 7.14 -13.21
C GLY A 376 -20.83 8.29 -14.23
N PRO A 377 -19.72 9.04 -14.36
CA PRO A 377 -19.66 10.24 -15.20
C PRO A 377 -19.29 9.95 -16.67
N VAL A 378 -19.19 8.68 -17.06
CA VAL A 378 -18.88 8.27 -18.43
C VAL A 378 -20.01 7.41 -19.01
N GLY A 379 -20.43 7.76 -20.22
CA GLY A 379 -21.35 7.02 -21.06
C GLY A 379 -20.66 6.49 -22.31
N GLN A 380 -20.93 5.25 -22.68
CA GLN A 380 -20.50 4.64 -23.94
C GLN A 380 -21.74 4.44 -24.83
N VAL A 381 -21.68 4.92 -26.06
CA VAL A 381 -22.74 4.77 -27.06
C VAL A 381 -22.25 3.86 -28.17
N TYR A 382 -22.97 2.76 -28.38
CA TYR A 382 -22.72 1.78 -29.42
C TYR A 382 -23.77 1.94 -30.52
N LEU A 383 -23.33 2.32 -31.71
CA LEU A 383 -24.19 2.58 -32.85
C LEU A 383 -24.42 1.31 -33.67
N PRO A 384 -25.58 1.17 -34.32
CA PRO A 384 -25.85 0.01 -35.16
C PRO A 384 -24.79 -0.22 -36.23
N LYS A 385 -24.47 -1.50 -36.47
CA LYS A 385 -23.46 -1.92 -37.47
C LYS A 385 -23.80 -1.48 -38.90
N SER A 386 -25.07 -1.17 -39.18
CA SER A 386 -25.52 -0.67 -40.47
C SER A 386 -25.11 0.78 -40.78
N MET A 387 -24.62 1.55 -39.80
CA MET A 387 -24.22 2.94 -40.03
C MET A 387 -22.81 3.04 -40.60
N THR A 388 -22.66 3.84 -41.66
CA THR A 388 -21.34 4.21 -42.23
C THR A 388 -20.56 5.11 -41.26
N LEU A 389 -19.24 5.19 -41.43
CA LEU A 389 -18.39 6.07 -40.62
C LEU A 389 -18.85 7.54 -40.66
N GLU A 390 -19.28 8.00 -41.83
CA GLU A 390 -19.82 9.35 -42.03
C GLU A 390 -21.14 9.56 -41.26
N GLN A 391 -22.04 8.58 -41.27
CA GLN A 391 -23.28 8.62 -40.49
C GLN A 391 -23.00 8.65 -38.98
N LYS A 392 -22.01 7.88 -38.50
CA LYS A 392 -21.58 7.90 -37.10
C LYS A 392 -21.02 9.28 -36.70
N ARG A 393 -20.15 9.87 -37.54
CA ARG A 393 -19.62 11.23 -37.34
C ARG A 393 -20.73 12.27 -37.31
N SER A 394 -21.69 12.20 -38.24
CA SER A 394 -22.85 13.09 -38.28
C SER A 394 -23.68 12.99 -37.00
N PHE A 395 -23.97 11.77 -36.54
CA PHE A 395 -24.71 11.56 -35.29
C PHE A 395 -23.97 12.10 -34.06
N ALA A 396 -22.64 11.90 -33.97
CA ALA A 396 -21.84 12.46 -32.89
C ALA A 396 -21.88 14.00 -32.86
N ASN A 397 -21.87 14.66 -34.02
CA ASN A 397 -22.05 16.11 -34.11
C ASN A 397 -23.44 16.55 -33.65
N THR A 398 -24.49 15.81 -34.00
CA THR A 398 -25.86 16.07 -33.53
C THR A 398 -25.97 15.92 -32.01
N LEU A 399 -25.36 14.88 -31.43
CA LEU A 399 -25.28 14.71 -29.98
C LEU A 399 -24.57 15.91 -29.34
N ALA A 400 -23.40 16.30 -29.84
CA ALA A 400 -22.61 17.40 -29.27
C ALA A 400 -23.34 18.76 -29.30
N ARG A 401 -24.26 18.97 -30.26
CA ARG A 401 -25.08 20.19 -30.37
C ARG A 401 -26.28 20.22 -29.42
N ASN A 402 -26.68 19.07 -28.88
CA ASN A 402 -27.81 19.02 -27.96
C ASN A 402 -27.37 19.49 -26.56
N GLU A 403 -28.04 20.50 -26.01
CA GLU A 403 -27.70 21.07 -24.70
C GLU A 403 -27.77 20.05 -23.54
N ALA A 404 -28.55 18.97 -23.70
CA ALA A 404 -28.64 17.91 -22.71
C ALA A 404 -27.42 16.96 -22.76
N VAL A 405 -26.52 17.05 -23.74
CA VAL A 405 -25.31 16.21 -23.83
C VAL A 405 -24.09 17.05 -23.46
N PRO A 406 -23.39 16.76 -22.34
CA PRO A 406 -22.37 17.66 -21.82
C PRO A 406 -21.10 17.78 -22.67
N LEU A 407 -20.47 16.63 -22.95
CA LEU A 407 -19.23 16.56 -23.71
C LEU A 407 -19.16 15.22 -24.44
N VAL A 408 -18.83 15.27 -25.72
CA VAL A 408 -18.75 14.10 -26.60
C VAL A 408 -17.32 13.91 -27.07
N PHE A 409 -16.83 12.67 -27.01
CA PHE A 409 -15.56 12.25 -27.58
C PHE A 409 -15.81 11.25 -28.70
N LEU A 410 -15.11 11.45 -29.82
CA LEU A 410 -15.16 10.59 -31.00
C LEU A 410 -13.74 10.24 -31.43
N THR A 411 -13.47 8.96 -31.64
CA THR A 411 -12.19 8.51 -32.21
C THR A 411 -12.08 8.92 -33.68
N ALA A 412 -10.92 9.43 -34.07
CA ALA A 412 -10.64 9.87 -35.43
C ALA A 412 -9.54 9.02 -36.09
N ASP A 413 -9.42 9.17 -37.42
CA ASP A 413 -8.40 8.46 -38.20
C ASP A 413 -7.00 8.94 -37.75
N GLY A 414 -6.05 8.01 -37.62
CA GLY A 414 -4.70 8.32 -37.12
C GLY A 414 -4.55 8.25 -35.60
N GLY A 415 -5.58 7.82 -34.87
CA GLY A 415 -5.49 7.55 -33.43
C GLY A 415 -5.78 8.76 -32.53
N SER A 416 -6.10 9.91 -33.09
CA SER A 416 -6.56 11.08 -32.33
C SER A 416 -7.99 10.91 -31.81
N VAL A 417 -8.37 11.73 -30.84
CA VAL A 417 -9.73 11.77 -30.27
C VAL A 417 -10.23 13.21 -30.34
N VAL A 418 -11.40 13.41 -30.92
CA VAL A 418 -12.02 14.72 -31.06
C VAL A 418 -13.05 14.91 -29.96
N ALA A 419 -12.82 15.88 -29.07
CA ALA A 419 -13.76 16.33 -28.07
C ALA A 419 -14.68 17.42 -28.65
N MET A 420 -15.97 17.38 -28.30
CA MET A 420 -17.02 18.16 -28.95
C MET A 420 -18.07 18.64 -27.94
N LYS A 421 -18.35 19.95 -27.96
CA LYS A 421 -19.42 20.58 -27.17
C LYS A 421 -19.99 21.79 -27.94
N GLY A 422 -21.26 21.72 -28.32
CA GLY A 422 -21.86 22.68 -29.26
C GLY A 422 -21.12 22.68 -30.60
N GLU A 423 -20.71 23.87 -31.05
CA GLU A 423 -19.86 24.05 -32.23
C GLU A 423 -18.34 23.93 -31.94
N ARG A 424 -17.93 23.85 -30.67
CA ARG A 424 -16.51 23.80 -30.30
C ARG A 424 -15.94 22.40 -30.49
N ARG A 425 -14.70 22.33 -30.96
CA ARG A 425 -13.97 21.10 -31.26
C ARG A 425 -12.54 21.21 -30.74
N TRP A 426 -12.06 20.15 -30.11
CA TRP A 426 -10.68 20.02 -29.64
C TRP A 426 -10.13 18.66 -30.05
N THR A 427 -8.86 18.60 -30.45
CA THR A 427 -8.18 17.38 -30.87
C THR A 427 -7.19 16.95 -29.79
N LEU A 428 -7.32 15.73 -29.30
CA LEU A 428 -6.40 15.12 -28.34
C LEU A 428 -5.40 14.21 -29.07
N PRO A 429 -4.12 14.18 -28.63
CA PRO A 429 -3.61 14.72 -27.35
C PRO A 429 -3.25 16.22 -27.35
N GLU A 430 -3.25 16.91 -28.48
CA GLU A 430 -2.67 18.26 -28.62
C GLU A 430 -3.37 19.34 -27.80
N GLN A 431 -4.69 19.22 -27.61
CA GLN A 431 -5.53 20.16 -26.87
C GLN A 431 -6.15 19.51 -25.62
N ALA A 432 -5.42 18.59 -24.99
CA ALA A 432 -5.87 17.87 -23.80
C ALA A 432 -5.89 18.76 -22.53
N ASP A 433 -5.12 19.84 -22.52
CA ASP A 433 -5.01 20.83 -21.43
C ASP A 433 -6.33 21.56 -21.11
N GLU A 434 -7.28 21.54 -22.05
CA GLU A 434 -8.65 22.03 -21.87
C GLU A 434 -9.49 21.19 -20.89
N PHE A 435 -9.10 19.93 -20.70
CA PHE A 435 -9.84 18.96 -19.89
C PHE A 435 -9.01 18.36 -18.75
N PHE A 436 -7.72 18.17 -18.98
CA PHE A 436 -6.77 17.57 -18.04
C PHE A 436 -5.91 18.65 -17.40
N ASP A 437 -5.62 18.49 -16.10
CA ASP A 437 -4.90 19.48 -15.31
C ASP A 437 -3.38 19.35 -15.56
N VAL A 438 -2.81 20.26 -16.36
CA VAL A 438 -1.39 20.24 -16.81
C VAL A 438 -0.39 20.26 -15.68
N ASP A 439 -0.75 20.84 -14.53
CA ASP A 439 0.13 20.94 -13.36
C ASP A 439 0.22 19.63 -12.56
N ARG A 440 -0.49 18.57 -12.98
CA ARG A 440 -0.49 17.27 -12.27
C ARG A 440 0.64 16.38 -12.75
N VAL A 441 1.30 15.73 -11.79
CA VAL A 441 2.52 14.92 -11.99
C VAL A 441 2.34 13.79 -13.03
N ALA A 442 1.11 13.30 -13.24
CA ALA A 442 0.79 12.22 -14.16
C ALA A 442 0.05 12.67 -15.44
N TYR A 443 0.09 13.97 -15.80
CA TYR A 443 -0.67 14.53 -16.93
C TYR A 443 -0.49 13.75 -18.24
N ASP A 444 0.75 13.57 -18.71
CA ASP A 444 1.02 12.91 -20.01
C ASP A 444 0.52 11.45 -20.03
N GLU A 445 0.73 10.72 -18.93
CA GLU A 445 0.28 9.32 -18.81
C GLU A 445 -1.26 9.23 -18.69
N MET A 446 -1.89 10.23 -18.07
CA MET A 446 -3.35 10.33 -17.98
C MET A 446 -3.99 10.57 -19.35
N VAL A 447 -3.42 11.47 -20.15
CA VAL A 447 -3.87 11.69 -21.53
C VAL A 447 -3.65 10.43 -22.36
N SER A 448 -2.47 9.82 -22.29
CA SER A 448 -2.17 8.58 -23.03
C SER A 448 -3.10 7.41 -22.66
N ASP A 449 -3.39 7.20 -21.38
CA ASP A 449 -4.31 6.15 -20.94
C ASP A 449 -5.76 6.48 -21.32
N PHE A 450 -6.17 7.75 -21.30
CA PHE A 450 -7.50 8.16 -21.77
C PHE A 450 -7.67 7.87 -23.27
N MET A 451 -6.67 8.21 -24.08
CA MET A 451 -6.63 7.86 -25.50
C MET A 451 -6.73 6.35 -25.70
N SER A 452 -5.97 5.57 -24.92
CA SER A 452 -6.03 4.10 -24.95
C SER A 452 -7.41 3.55 -24.56
N ALA A 453 -8.07 4.15 -23.55
CA ALA A 453 -9.42 3.78 -23.16
C ALA A 453 -10.46 4.11 -24.25
N CYS A 454 -10.27 5.21 -24.98
CA CYS A 454 -11.13 5.57 -26.12
C CYS A 454 -11.01 4.59 -27.29
N HIS A 455 -9.80 4.07 -27.53
CA HIS A 455 -9.51 3.09 -28.58
C HIS A 455 -9.61 1.64 -28.13
N HIS A 456 -10.07 1.39 -26.90
CA HIS A 456 -10.22 0.04 -26.38
C HIS A 456 -11.18 -0.79 -27.25
N GLU A 457 -10.88 -2.08 -27.44
CA GLU A 457 -11.66 -2.97 -28.34
C GLU A 457 -13.17 -2.92 -28.07
N ASN A 458 -13.56 -2.86 -26.80
CA ASN A 458 -14.95 -2.80 -26.33
C ASN A 458 -15.46 -1.38 -26.03
N ALA A 459 -14.71 -0.32 -26.37
CA ALA A 459 -15.21 1.06 -26.25
C ALA A 459 -16.40 1.30 -27.19
N GLY A 460 -17.27 2.22 -26.80
CA GLY A 460 -18.36 2.71 -27.63
C GLY A 460 -17.85 3.40 -28.89
N ASP A 461 -18.70 3.51 -29.90
CA ASP A 461 -18.38 4.33 -31.08
C ASP A 461 -18.28 5.82 -30.69
N ILE A 462 -19.02 6.23 -29.66
CA ILE A 462 -19.02 7.57 -29.10
C ILE A 462 -18.93 7.46 -27.57
N ILE A 463 -18.06 8.28 -26.97
CA ILE A 463 -17.92 8.39 -25.52
C ILE A 463 -18.54 9.72 -25.08
N ILE A 464 -19.32 9.70 -24.02
CA ILE A 464 -19.94 10.89 -23.44
C ILE A 464 -19.37 11.07 -22.04
N SER A 465 -18.86 12.26 -21.73
CA SER A 465 -18.44 12.64 -20.39
C SER A 465 -19.47 13.56 -19.76
N GLY A 466 -19.68 13.42 -18.45
CA GLY A 466 -20.51 14.32 -17.65
C GLY A 466 -19.86 15.68 -17.37
N PHE A 467 -18.67 15.94 -17.92
CA PHE A 467 -17.88 17.16 -17.69
C PHE A 467 -18.55 18.38 -18.31
N GLN A 468 -18.98 19.33 -17.48
CA GLN A 468 -19.33 20.68 -17.93
C GLN A 468 -18.30 21.72 -17.52
N SER A 469 -17.88 21.67 -16.27
CA SER A 469 -16.85 22.51 -15.67
C SER A 469 -16.30 21.82 -14.42
N ARG A 470 -15.30 22.42 -13.76
CA ARG A 470 -14.78 21.89 -12.49
C ARG A 470 -15.82 21.90 -11.35
N ASP A 471 -16.81 22.78 -11.41
CA ASP A 471 -17.86 22.90 -10.38
C ASP A 471 -19.17 22.17 -10.75
N GLU A 472 -19.32 21.80 -12.01
CA GLU A 472 -20.52 21.13 -12.54
C GLU A 472 -20.12 19.85 -13.26
N TYR A 473 -20.27 18.73 -12.55
CA TYR A 473 -19.93 17.42 -13.06
C TYR A 473 -21.07 16.42 -12.89
N TYR A 474 -21.53 15.85 -14.00
CA TYR A 474 -22.68 14.95 -14.02
C TYR A 474 -22.28 13.49 -13.82
N SER A 475 -23.03 12.78 -12.99
CA SER A 475 -23.09 11.32 -13.02
C SER A 475 -24.35 10.90 -13.78
N PHE A 476 -24.21 10.00 -14.75
CA PHE A 476 -25.33 9.42 -15.48
C PHE A 476 -26.08 8.37 -14.66
N ALA A 477 -25.49 7.92 -13.54
CA ALA A 477 -26.16 7.17 -12.49
C ALA A 477 -26.74 8.11 -11.41
N VAL A 478 -27.64 7.58 -10.57
CA VAL A 478 -28.22 8.35 -9.45
C VAL A 478 -27.24 8.36 -8.27
N GLU A 479 -26.17 9.15 -8.40
CA GLU A 479 -25.05 9.21 -7.46
C GLU A 479 -24.61 10.66 -7.19
N ASN A 480 -24.34 10.97 -5.92
CA ASN A 480 -23.85 12.29 -5.47
C ASN A 480 -22.32 12.35 -5.40
N GLY A 481 -21.65 11.21 -5.52
CA GLY A 481 -20.21 11.13 -5.75
C GLY A 481 -19.95 10.05 -6.79
N SER A 482 -18.96 10.26 -7.65
CA SER A 482 -18.68 9.30 -8.72
C SER A 482 -17.21 9.33 -9.14
N HIS A 483 -16.87 8.40 -10.02
CA HIS A 483 -15.50 8.17 -10.50
C HIS A 483 -15.52 7.49 -11.89
N GLY A 484 -14.36 7.34 -12.52
CA GLY A 484 -14.19 6.72 -13.84
C GLY A 484 -14.15 7.72 -14.99
N GLY A 485 -14.20 9.01 -14.66
CA GLY A 485 -14.18 10.16 -15.54
C GLY A 485 -12.79 10.66 -15.88
N ILE A 486 -12.69 11.99 -16.07
CA ILE A 486 -11.50 12.69 -16.58
C ILE A 486 -10.90 13.67 -15.57
N LEU A 487 -11.51 13.86 -14.40
CA LEU A 487 -10.96 14.77 -13.40
C LEU A 487 -9.75 14.14 -12.71
N ALA A 488 -8.73 14.95 -12.46
CA ALA A 488 -7.50 14.51 -11.78
C ALA A 488 -7.81 13.88 -10.42
N GLU A 489 -8.74 14.46 -9.64
CA GLU A 489 -9.16 13.94 -8.33
C GLU A 489 -9.75 12.52 -8.39
N GLU A 490 -10.26 12.07 -9.54
CA GLU A 490 -10.72 10.69 -9.75
C GLU A 490 -9.56 9.73 -9.99
N ALA A 491 -8.50 10.18 -10.66
CA ALA A 491 -7.30 9.37 -10.93
C ALA A 491 -6.24 9.45 -9.81
N GLU A 492 -6.49 10.28 -8.79
CA GLU A 492 -5.59 10.58 -7.67
C GLU A 492 -5.80 9.67 -6.46
N GLY A 493 -5.22 8.48 -6.50
CA GLY A 493 -5.07 7.62 -5.32
C GLY A 493 -3.84 7.96 -4.48
N PHE A 494 -3.60 7.14 -3.45
CA PHE A 494 -2.36 7.17 -2.67
C PHE A 494 -1.84 5.76 -2.41
N CYS A 495 -0.55 5.64 -2.07
CA CYS A 495 0.03 4.43 -1.51
C CYS A 495 0.85 4.77 -0.26
N LEU A 496 0.51 4.13 0.86
CA LEU A 496 1.17 4.25 2.15
C LEU A 496 1.88 2.92 2.45
N ALA A 497 3.21 2.93 2.40
CA ALA A 497 4.05 1.75 2.61
C ALA A 497 5.23 2.08 3.55
N PRO A 498 5.87 1.06 4.15
CA PRO A 498 7.15 1.25 4.84
C PRO A 498 8.16 1.97 3.95
N THR A 499 9.03 2.78 4.55
CA THR A 499 10.16 3.43 3.86
C THR A 499 11.07 2.39 3.22
N GLY A 500 11.73 2.74 2.10
CA GLY A 500 12.65 1.86 1.36
C GLY A 500 12.01 0.90 0.35
N ILE A 501 10.67 0.86 0.26
CA ILE A 501 9.96 -0.04 -0.67
C ILE A 501 9.89 0.51 -2.09
N PHE A 502 9.64 1.81 -2.22
CA PHE A 502 9.42 2.48 -3.49
C PHE A 502 10.40 3.64 -3.66
N ASP A 503 11.00 3.69 -4.85
CA ASP A 503 11.67 4.87 -5.36
C ASP A 503 10.91 5.34 -6.59
N THR A 504 10.38 6.56 -6.52
CA THR A 504 9.64 7.19 -7.63
C THR A 504 10.54 8.05 -8.50
N GLY A 505 11.82 8.27 -8.13
CA GLY A 505 12.74 9.15 -8.84
C GLY A 505 12.09 10.47 -9.27
N GLU A 506 12.40 10.92 -10.48
CA GLU A 506 11.82 12.11 -11.10
C GLU A 506 10.33 11.93 -11.46
N LYS A 507 9.85 10.69 -11.64
CA LYS A 507 8.44 10.39 -11.96
C LYS A 507 7.48 10.92 -10.90
N GLY A 508 7.87 10.90 -9.62
CA GLY A 508 7.09 11.51 -8.52
C GLY A 508 5.76 10.82 -8.16
N TYR A 509 5.31 9.79 -8.89
CA TYR A 509 4.12 8.99 -8.59
C TYR A 509 4.32 7.49 -8.82
N LEU A 510 3.43 6.70 -8.20
CA LEU A 510 3.28 5.26 -8.43
C LEU A 510 2.08 4.98 -9.33
N ARG A 511 2.17 3.93 -10.14
CA ARG A 511 1.07 3.33 -10.90
C ARG A 511 0.71 1.95 -10.31
N PRO A 512 -0.48 1.35 -10.56
CA PRO A 512 -0.79 -0.01 -10.10
C PRO A 512 0.28 -1.06 -10.47
N THR A 513 0.88 -0.95 -11.66
CA THR A 513 2.00 -1.81 -12.08
C THR A 513 3.24 -1.66 -11.18
N ASP A 514 3.54 -0.46 -10.65
CA ASP A 514 4.69 -0.26 -9.76
C ASP A 514 4.48 -0.97 -8.42
N ILE A 515 3.26 -0.90 -7.87
CA ILE A 515 2.87 -1.62 -6.64
C ILE A 515 2.95 -3.13 -6.88
N ARG A 516 2.40 -3.61 -8.00
CA ARG A 516 2.48 -5.01 -8.42
C ARG A 516 3.93 -5.49 -8.49
N ASN A 517 4.78 -4.79 -9.21
CA ASN A 517 6.17 -5.17 -9.42
C ASN A 517 6.97 -5.17 -8.11
N ALA A 518 6.72 -4.21 -7.22
CA ALA A 518 7.33 -4.22 -5.89
C ALA A 518 6.93 -5.47 -5.08
N VAL A 519 5.65 -5.87 -5.10
CA VAL A 519 5.20 -7.11 -4.44
C VAL A 519 5.85 -8.35 -5.08
N LEU A 520 5.88 -8.44 -6.40
CA LEU A 520 6.48 -9.58 -7.10
C LEU A 520 7.98 -9.70 -6.83
N ARG A 521 8.73 -8.59 -6.78
CA ARG A 521 10.15 -8.55 -6.41
C ARG A 521 10.37 -9.05 -4.98
N LEU A 522 9.61 -8.54 -4.01
CA LEU A 522 9.72 -8.96 -2.60
C LEU A 522 9.28 -10.42 -2.37
N GLN A 523 8.55 -11.01 -3.32
CA GLN A 523 8.16 -12.43 -3.34
C GLN A 523 9.09 -13.29 -4.20
N LYS A 524 10.15 -12.73 -4.79
CA LYS A 524 11.07 -13.40 -5.74
C LYS A 524 10.36 -14.03 -6.95
N ARG A 525 9.23 -13.46 -7.36
CA ARG A 525 8.47 -13.84 -8.56
C ARG A 525 8.87 -13.03 -9.80
N MET A 526 9.68 -12.00 -9.61
CA MET A 526 10.27 -11.20 -10.67
C MET A 526 11.76 -11.01 -10.37
N PRO A 527 12.65 -11.11 -11.38
CA PRO A 527 14.07 -10.85 -11.18
C PRO A 527 14.28 -9.42 -10.69
N ASP A 528 15.31 -9.26 -9.88
CA ASP A 528 15.71 -7.96 -9.39
C ASP A 528 16.46 -7.22 -10.51
N GLN A 529 15.80 -6.26 -11.15
CA GLN A 529 16.39 -5.47 -12.25
C GLN A 529 17.12 -4.21 -11.75
N SER A 530 17.02 -3.88 -10.47
CA SER A 530 17.69 -2.72 -9.87
C SER A 530 19.15 -3.04 -9.55
N GLN A 531 20.09 -2.30 -10.13
CA GLN A 531 21.50 -2.41 -9.75
C GLN A 531 21.74 -1.84 -8.33
N PRO A 532 22.66 -2.42 -7.54
CA PRO A 532 23.18 -1.76 -6.34
C PRO A 532 23.95 -0.51 -6.78
N GLY A 533 23.31 0.65 -6.79
CA GLY A 533 23.97 1.89 -7.24
C GLY A 533 23.10 3.00 -7.79
N ASP A 534 21.78 2.81 -7.95
CA ASP A 534 20.85 3.91 -8.25
C ASP A 534 20.65 4.77 -6.99
N LEU A 535 21.72 5.44 -6.59
CA LEU A 535 21.75 6.33 -5.46
C LEU A 535 21.14 7.66 -5.89
N ASP A 536 20.14 8.09 -5.13
CA ASP A 536 19.75 9.49 -5.06
C ASP A 536 20.93 10.31 -4.53
N ARG A 537 21.82 10.73 -5.46
CA ARG A 537 23.01 11.57 -5.22
C ARG A 537 22.66 12.96 -4.69
N THR A 538 21.39 13.24 -4.39
CA THR A 538 20.94 14.54 -3.89
C THR A 538 21.00 14.66 -2.36
N ARG A 539 21.24 13.55 -1.62
CA ARG A 539 21.42 13.62 -0.16
C ARG A 539 22.75 14.28 0.20
N LYS A 540 22.67 15.52 0.72
CA LYS A 540 23.82 16.31 1.21
C LYS A 540 24.50 15.78 2.47
N ALA A 541 24.05 14.66 3.04
CA ALA A 541 24.56 14.12 4.30
C ALA A 541 24.68 12.59 4.23
N LEU A 542 25.80 12.07 4.73
CA LEU A 542 26.10 10.66 4.91
C LEU A 542 25.36 10.12 6.14
N ARG A 543 24.43 9.17 5.94
CA ARG A 543 23.70 8.54 7.05
C ARG A 543 24.40 7.28 7.53
N ILE A 544 24.82 7.28 8.79
CA ILE A 544 25.48 6.15 9.46
C ILE A 544 24.53 5.54 10.50
N MET A 545 24.50 4.21 10.57
CA MET A 545 23.82 3.44 11.61
C MET A 545 24.80 2.53 12.34
N THR A 546 24.75 2.48 13.67
CA THR A 546 25.33 1.38 14.46
C THR A 546 24.24 0.57 15.12
N TYR A 547 24.33 -0.76 15.08
CA TYR A 547 23.28 -1.64 15.56
C TYR A 547 23.80 -3.02 16.01
N ASN A 548 23.76 -3.27 17.32
CA ASN A 548 23.92 -4.61 17.87
C ASN A 548 22.65 -5.43 17.61
N VAL A 549 22.77 -6.51 16.83
CA VAL A 549 21.63 -7.30 16.36
C VAL A 549 21.33 -8.54 17.19
N HIS A 550 22.13 -8.82 18.23
CA HIS A 550 21.97 -9.97 19.12
C HIS A 550 21.75 -11.27 18.35
N SER A 551 22.63 -11.56 17.37
CA SER A 551 22.54 -12.74 16.49
C SER A 551 21.20 -12.85 15.76
N CYS A 552 20.64 -11.71 15.38
CA CYS A 552 19.32 -11.53 14.79
C CYS A 552 18.18 -12.14 15.61
N LYS A 553 18.38 -12.31 16.92
CA LYS A 553 17.41 -12.91 17.83
C LYS A 553 16.60 -11.80 18.48
N GLY A 554 15.35 -11.65 18.04
CA GLY A 554 14.48 -10.65 18.61
C GLY A 554 14.12 -10.89 20.07
N MET A 555 13.48 -9.89 20.69
CA MET A 555 12.90 -9.99 22.04
C MET A 555 11.82 -11.08 22.15
N ASP A 556 11.33 -11.57 21.01
CA ASP A 556 10.47 -12.75 20.93
C ASP A 556 11.24 -14.08 20.89
N GLY A 557 12.57 -14.08 20.99
CA GLY A 557 13.45 -15.24 20.98
C GLY A 557 13.56 -15.95 19.62
N ARG A 558 13.02 -15.37 18.54
CA ARG A 558 13.15 -15.92 17.18
C ARG A 558 14.33 -15.27 16.46
N ILE A 559 15.08 -16.09 15.74
CA ILE A 559 16.18 -15.64 14.88
C ILE A 559 15.60 -15.28 13.51
N SER A 560 15.78 -14.04 13.07
CA SER A 560 15.29 -13.54 11.78
C SER A 560 16.18 -12.42 11.22
N PRO A 561 17.15 -12.75 10.35
CA PRO A 561 17.95 -11.75 9.65
C PRO A 561 17.10 -10.78 8.82
N LEU A 562 16.03 -11.27 8.19
CA LEU A 562 15.07 -10.42 7.48
C LEU A 562 14.45 -9.35 8.38
N ARG A 563 14.15 -9.66 9.64
CA ARG A 563 13.60 -8.68 10.57
C ARG A 563 14.59 -7.54 10.84
N VAL A 564 15.87 -7.87 10.96
CA VAL A 564 16.96 -6.89 11.11
C VAL A 564 17.10 -6.04 9.84
N ALA A 565 17.13 -6.68 8.66
CA ALA A 565 17.17 -5.97 7.38
C ALA A 565 15.99 -5.00 7.23
N LYS A 566 14.77 -5.40 7.60
CA LYS A 566 13.60 -4.51 7.62
C LYS A 566 13.74 -3.32 8.58
N VAL A 567 14.40 -3.49 9.73
CA VAL A 567 14.70 -2.34 10.61
C VAL A 567 15.66 -1.40 9.92
N ILE A 568 16.73 -1.91 9.31
CA ILE A 568 17.72 -1.09 8.62
C ILE A 568 17.07 -0.33 7.45
N GLU A 569 16.27 -1.01 6.62
CA GLU A 569 15.49 -0.45 5.51
C GLU A 569 14.61 0.74 5.95
N GLN A 570 13.98 0.68 7.14
CA GLN A 570 13.12 1.76 7.66
C GLN A 570 13.85 3.09 7.92
N TYR A 571 15.16 3.07 8.15
CA TYR A 571 15.95 4.29 8.39
C TYR A 571 16.84 4.66 7.21
N GLU A 572 16.92 3.82 6.17
CA GLU A 572 17.69 4.03 4.94
C GLU A 572 19.12 4.58 5.18
N PRO A 573 19.94 3.94 6.04
CA PRO A 573 21.32 4.35 6.20
C PRO A 573 22.13 4.06 4.94
N ASP A 574 23.19 4.82 4.74
CA ASP A 574 24.16 4.60 3.67
C ASP A 574 25.26 3.63 4.12
N VAL A 575 25.60 3.65 5.42
CA VAL A 575 26.54 2.72 6.06
C VAL A 575 25.96 2.17 7.35
N VAL A 576 26.16 0.88 7.60
CA VAL A 576 25.70 0.19 8.80
C VAL A 576 26.83 -0.60 9.45
N ALA A 577 27.16 -0.24 10.68
CA ALA A 577 28.02 -1.00 11.57
C ALA A 577 27.16 -1.98 12.39
N LEU A 578 27.28 -3.28 12.10
CA LEU A 578 26.55 -4.35 12.79
C LEU A 578 27.46 -5.07 13.78
N GLN A 579 26.90 -5.42 14.95
CA GLN A 579 27.59 -6.22 15.97
C GLN A 579 26.78 -7.49 16.30
N GLU A 580 27.47 -8.52 16.76
CA GLU A 580 26.92 -9.81 17.21
C GLU A 580 26.28 -10.72 16.14
N LEU A 581 26.85 -10.75 14.94
CA LEU A 581 26.38 -11.60 13.85
C LEU A 581 26.91 -13.03 13.97
N ASP A 582 26.08 -14.02 13.64
CA ASP A 582 26.48 -15.42 13.50
C ASP A 582 26.67 -15.81 12.02
N VAL A 583 27.74 -16.54 11.73
CA VAL A 583 28.01 -17.17 10.43
C VAL A 583 28.36 -18.64 10.68
N GLY A 584 27.68 -19.57 10.00
CA GLY A 584 28.00 -21.02 10.08
C GLY A 584 27.65 -21.73 11.41
N ARG A 585 27.07 -21.05 12.41
CA ARG A 585 26.74 -21.65 13.71
C ARG A 585 25.61 -22.69 13.64
N ARG A 586 25.73 -23.79 14.38
CA ARG A 586 24.64 -24.77 14.60
C ARG A 586 23.41 -24.12 15.20
N ARG A 587 23.56 -23.12 16.08
CA ARG A 587 22.44 -22.37 16.69
C ARG A 587 21.65 -21.54 15.67
N THR A 588 22.23 -21.24 14.50
CA THR A 588 21.58 -20.51 13.39
C THR A 588 21.32 -21.40 12.18
N PHE A 589 21.46 -22.72 12.31
CA PHE A 589 21.31 -23.69 11.23
C PHE A 589 22.26 -23.44 10.05
N GLY A 590 23.48 -22.97 10.31
CA GLY A 590 24.51 -22.76 9.29
C GLY A 590 24.28 -21.54 8.38
N ARG A 591 23.37 -20.61 8.74
CA ARG A 591 23.09 -19.41 7.95
C ARG A 591 24.16 -18.34 8.15
N ASP A 592 24.60 -17.73 7.05
CA ASP A 592 25.38 -16.49 7.05
C ASP A 592 24.44 -15.29 7.25
N GLN A 593 24.35 -14.79 8.49
CA GLN A 593 23.47 -13.68 8.81
C GLN A 593 23.92 -12.37 8.15
N ALA A 594 25.24 -12.15 8.05
CA ALA A 594 25.80 -10.94 7.50
C ALA A 594 25.49 -10.84 6.00
N GLN A 595 25.79 -11.91 5.25
CA GLN A 595 25.50 -11.98 3.82
C GLN A 595 24.00 -11.90 3.55
N THR A 596 23.18 -12.60 4.32
CA THR A 596 21.71 -12.53 4.16
C THR A 596 21.18 -11.10 4.32
N ILE A 597 21.69 -10.34 5.30
CA ILE A 597 21.28 -8.95 5.50
C ILE A 597 21.78 -8.06 4.37
N ALA A 598 23.03 -8.24 3.94
CA ALA A 598 23.63 -7.50 2.84
C ALA A 598 22.86 -7.72 1.52
N ASP A 599 22.52 -8.96 1.18
CA ASP A 599 21.73 -9.31 -0.01
C ASP A 599 20.33 -8.67 0.01
N LEU A 600 19.66 -8.69 1.17
CA LEU A 600 18.33 -8.10 1.33
C LEU A 600 18.34 -6.58 1.23
N LEU A 601 19.45 -5.93 1.61
CA LEU A 601 19.64 -4.48 1.56
C LEU A 601 20.36 -3.99 0.30
N ARG A 602 20.90 -4.92 -0.50
CA ARG A 602 21.78 -4.66 -1.65
C ARG A 602 22.97 -3.75 -1.29
N MET A 603 23.62 -4.09 -0.19
CA MET A 603 24.79 -3.37 0.30
C MET A 603 26.04 -4.22 0.16
N ASP A 604 27.17 -3.57 -0.11
CA ASP A 604 28.50 -4.16 -0.03
C ASP A 604 28.80 -4.53 1.44
N LEU A 605 29.58 -5.60 1.67
CA LEU A 605 29.78 -6.19 3.00
C LEU A 605 31.26 -6.51 3.26
N HIS A 606 31.77 -6.11 4.43
CA HIS A 606 32.93 -6.73 5.06
C HIS A 606 32.55 -7.31 6.43
N PHE A 607 32.81 -8.60 6.62
CA PHE A 607 32.58 -9.30 7.88
C PHE A 607 33.90 -9.74 8.52
N HIS A 608 34.05 -9.54 9.82
CA HIS A 608 35.19 -10.05 10.59
C HIS A 608 34.74 -10.95 11.74
N PRO A 609 35.18 -12.23 11.76
CA PRO A 609 34.87 -13.14 12.85
C PRO A 609 35.77 -12.84 14.06
N ALA A 610 35.20 -12.24 15.10
CA ALA A 610 35.88 -12.07 16.39
C ALA A 610 36.14 -13.42 17.09
N MET A 611 35.26 -14.41 16.89
CA MET A 611 35.41 -15.78 17.39
C MET A 611 35.31 -16.80 16.24
N ARG A 612 36.21 -17.79 16.23
CA ARG A 612 36.15 -18.97 15.36
C ARG A 612 36.17 -20.24 16.20
N ILE A 613 35.17 -21.10 16.06
CA ILE A 613 35.14 -22.46 16.64
C ILE A 613 34.73 -23.41 15.51
N GLU A 614 35.64 -24.24 15.02
CA GLU A 614 35.43 -25.08 13.83
C GLU A 614 34.98 -24.24 12.61
N GLU A 615 33.79 -24.48 12.05
CA GLU A 615 33.18 -23.70 10.96
C GLU A 615 32.30 -22.53 11.48
N GLU A 616 32.14 -22.39 12.80
CA GLU A 616 31.27 -21.40 13.43
C GLU A 616 32.01 -20.07 13.68
N GLN A 617 31.45 -18.99 13.14
CA GLN A 617 31.98 -17.63 13.22
C GLN A 617 31.00 -16.70 13.94
N TYR A 618 31.51 -15.83 14.80
CA TYR A 618 30.75 -14.76 15.45
C TYR A 618 31.55 -13.48 15.41
N GLY A 619 30.93 -12.36 15.03
CA GLY A 619 31.65 -11.12 14.90
C GLY A 619 30.84 -9.95 14.40
N ASP A 620 31.55 -8.97 13.85
CA ASP A 620 31.02 -7.67 13.48
C ASP A 620 31.05 -7.53 11.95
N ALA A 621 30.24 -6.61 11.42
CA ALA A 621 30.21 -6.33 9.98
C ALA A 621 30.07 -4.82 9.71
N ILE A 622 30.58 -4.37 8.57
CA ILE A 622 30.25 -3.08 7.98
C ILE A 622 29.55 -3.34 6.65
N LEU A 623 28.35 -2.78 6.51
CA LEU A 623 27.59 -2.78 5.26
C LEU A 623 27.56 -1.35 4.71
N SER A 624 27.60 -1.20 3.39
CA SER A 624 27.61 0.12 2.75
C SER A 624 26.93 0.09 1.39
N ARG A 625 26.29 1.20 1.02
CA ARG A 625 25.84 1.43 -0.36
C ARG A 625 26.98 1.84 -1.30
N PHE A 626 28.05 2.40 -0.73
CA PHE A 626 29.28 2.73 -1.45
C PHE A 626 30.25 1.55 -1.43
N PRO A 627 31.09 1.37 -2.47
CA PRO A 627 32.14 0.35 -2.48
C PRO A 627 32.99 0.42 -1.20
N LEU A 628 33.12 -0.70 -0.49
CA LEU A 628 33.90 -0.74 0.75
C LEU A 628 35.31 -1.26 0.50
N LYS A 629 36.30 -0.48 0.92
CA LYS A 629 37.70 -0.88 0.96
C LYS A 629 38.11 -1.25 2.38
N LEU A 630 38.45 -2.52 2.60
CA LEU A 630 38.96 -2.97 3.89
C LEU A 630 40.38 -2.44 4.12
N ILE A 631 40.60 -1.74 5.24
CA ILE A 631 41.93 -1.27 5.65
C ILE A 631 42.54 -2.24 6.66
N LYS A 632 41.76 -2.61 7.69
CA LYS A 632 42.22 -3.52 8.75
C LYS A 632 41.02 -4.21 9.40
N ALA A 633 41.17 -5.49 9.71
CA ALA A 633 40.26 -6.19 10.61
C ALA A 633 41.06 -7.15 11.49
N GLY A 634 40.73 -7.21 12.77
CA GLY A 634 41.50 -8.02 13.72
C GLY A 634 40.87 -8.15 15.09
N ALA A 635 41.34 -9.14 15.84
CA ALA A 635 41.03 -9.27 17.26
C ALA A 635 41.65 -8.11 18.05
N ILE A 636 40.94 -7.64 19.07
CA ILE A 636 41.41 -6.65 20.04
C ILE A 636 41.68 -7.32 21.38
N CYS A 637 42.54 -6.73 22.20
CA CYS A 637 43.07 -7.32 23.42
C CYS A 637 41.97 -7.90 24.33
N GLY A 638 42.03 -9.21 24.53
CA GLY A 638 41.37 -9.90 25.64
C GLY A 638 42.36 -10.09 26.80
N ARG A 639 41.88 -10.20 28.04
CA ARG A 639 42.78 -10.48 29.18
C ARG A 639 43.43 -11.85 29.01
N GLN A 640 44.76 -11.90 28.87
CA GLN A 640 45.53 -13.14 28.74
C GLN A 640 45.22 -14.13 29.88
N GLY A 641 45.09 -15.42 29.55
CA GLY A 641 45.02 -16.52 30.52
C GLY A 641 43.63 -16.99 31.00
N LYS A 642 42.51 -16.57 30.38
CA LYS A 642 41.17 -17.10 30.72
C LYS A 642 40.39 -17.60 29.48
N PRO A 643 40.37 -18.94 29.20
CA PRO A 643 39.78 -19.52 27.99
C PRO A 643 38.24 -19.50 27.91
N ARG A 644 37.53 -18.85 28.85
CA ARG A 644 36.05 -18.81 28.90
C ARG A 644 35.44 -17.45 28.51
N ARG A 645 36.20 -16.53 27.90
CA ARG A 645 35.68 -15.22 27.49
C ARG A 645 35.53 -15.12 25.98
N GLU A 646 34.48 -14.46 25.54
CA GLU A 646 34.23 -14.20 24.12
C GLU A 646 35.28 -13.21 23.59
N PRO A 647 36.09 -13.60 22.59
CA PRO A 647 37.02 -12.68 21.95
C PRO A 647 36.27 -11.55 21.23
N ARG A 648 36.87 -10.36 21.18
CA ARG A 648 36.34 -9.16 20.55
C ARG A 648 37.23 -8.74 19.39
N GLY A 649 36.68 -7.98 18.45
CA GLY A 649 37.41 -7.49 17.28
C GLY A 649 37.02 -6.08 16.88
N ALA A 650 37.67 -5.59 15.84
CA ALA A 650 37.33 -4.35 15.18
C ALA A 650 37.53 -4.47 13.66
N ILE A 651 36.78 -3.65 12.92
CA ILE A 651 36.86 -3.52 11.47
C ILE A 651 37.05 -2.05 11.15
N LEU A 652 38.12 -1.72 10.43
CA LEU A 652 38.39 -0.41 9.85
C LEU A 652 38.24 -0.53 8.33
N ALA A 653 37.26 0.16 7.78
CA ALA A 653 37.00 0.26 6.35
C ALA A 653 37.02 1.72 5.89
N GLU A 654 37.20 1.91 4.59
CA GLU A 654 37.25 3.20 3.91
C GLU A 654 36.20 3.21 2.79
N ILE A 655 35.46 4.32 2.69
CA ILE A 655 34.52 4.60 1.60
C ILE A 655 34.83 5.95 0.98
N GLU A 656 34.39 6.15 -0.27
CA GLU A 656 34.43 7.45 -0.93
C GLU A 656 33.01 8.02 -1.06
N VAL A 657 32.83 9.26 -0.61
CA VAL A 657 31.54 9.98 -0.63
C VAL A 657 31.81 11.40 -1.12
N ASP A 658 31.23 11.78 -2.26
CA ASP A 658 31.40 13.11 -2.88
C ASP A 658 32.88 13.55 -3.01
N GLY A 659 33.78 12.60 -3.30
CA GLY A 659 35.22 12.85 -3.43
C GLY A 659 35.99 12.87 -2.09
N ASN A 660 35.30 12.75 -0.95
CA ASN A 660 35.93 12.64 0.36
C ASN A 660 36.13 11.17 0.75
N SER A 661 37.34 10.85 1.22
CA SER A 661 37.64 9.53 1.79
C SER A 661 37.28 9.49 3.27
N VAL A 662 36.32 8.65 3.63
CA VAL A 662 35.79 8.52 5.00
C VAL A 662 36.17 7.17 5.57
N ARG A 663 36.81 7.17 6.75
CA ARG A 663 37.15 5.94 7.47
C ARG A 663 36.12 5.62 8.53
N ILE A 664 35.66 4.37 8.55
CA ILE A 664 34.66 3.88 9.51
C ILE A 664 35.28 2.72 10.28
N LEU A 665 35.34 2.87 11.60
CA LEU A 665 35.71 1.81 12.52
C LEU A 665 34.47 1.30 13.26
N ASN A 666 34.21 0.00 13.13
CA ASN A 666 33.19 -0.74 13.89
C ASN A 666 33.87 -1.63 14.96
N THR A 667 33.33 -1.66 16.17
CA THR A 667 33.78 -2.58 17.23
C THR A 667 32.66 -2.99 18.19
N HIS A 668 32.88 -4.08 18.92
CA HIS A 668 32.08 -4.49 20.06
C HIS A 668 33.00 -4.79 21.25
N LEU A 669 32.94 -3.97 22.31
CA LEU A 669 33.82 -4.11 23.47
C LEU A 669 33.35 -5.19 24.46
N GLY A 670 34.27 -5.68 25.28
CA GLY A 670 33.98 -6.63 26.35
C GLY A 670 33.11 -6.05 27.48
N LEU A 671 32.57 -6.90 28.34
CA LEU A 671 31.73 -6.44 29.46
C LEU A 671 32.56 -5.96 30.67
N ASN A 672 33.79 -6.46 30.82
CA ASN A 672 34.63 -6.22 32.00
C ASN A 672 35.36 -4.86 31.93
N ALA A 673 35.40 -4.11 33.02
CA ALA A 673 35.98 -2.76 33.06
C ALA A 673 37.48 -2.71 32.69
N SER A 674 38.31 -3.61 33.24
CA SER A 674 39.76 -3.63 32.94
C SER A 674 40.06 -4.05 31.49
N GLU A 675 39.22 -4.90 30.93
CA GLU A 675 39.32 -5.36 29.54
C GLU A 675 38.92 -4.25 28.58
N LYS A 676 37.79 -3.58 28.84
CA LYS A 676 37.37 -2.40 28.08
C LYS A 676 38.43 -1.31 28.05
N ALA A 677 39.10 -1.06 29.18
CA ALA A 677 40.18 -0.08 29.22
C ALA A 677 41.30 -0.45 28.23
N LEU A 678 41.85 -1.67 28.31
CA LEU A 678 42.89 -2.12 27.38
C LEU A 678 42.45 -2.07 25.91
N GLN A 679 41.20 -2.43 25.63
CA GLN A 679 40.63 -2.40 24.28
C GLN A 679 40.49 -0.98 23.73
N VAL A 680 40.01 -0.04 24.54
CA VAL A 680 39.94 1.38 24.16
C VAL A 680 41.34 1.92 23.87
N ASP A 681 42.33 1.54 24.68
CA ASP A 681 43.71 2.02 24.56
C ASP A 681 44.36 1.53 23.27
N GLU A 682 44.12 0.27 22.92
CA GLU A 682 44.56 -0.32 21.67
C GLU A 682 43.89 0.34 20.46
N LEU A 683 42.57 0.56 20.50
CA LEU A 683 41.85 1.19 19.38
C LEU A 683 42.27 2.65 19.16
N LEU A 684 42.67 3.35 20.22
CA LEU A 684 43.19 4.72 20.15
C LEU A 684 44.70 4.78 19.84
N SER A 685 45.39 3.64 19.77
CA SER A 685 46.83 3.60 19.48
C SER A 685 47.12 3.84 17.99
N SER A 686 48.39 4.08 17.69
CA SER A 686 48.91 4.20 16.31
C SER A 686 48.56 3.02 15.40
N ASP A 687 48.31 1.84 15.98
CA ASP A 687 47.99 0.63 15.22
C ASP A 687 46.59 0.66 14.62
N TRP A 688 45.69 1.49 15.15
CA TRP A 688 44.30 1.60 14.72
C TRP A 688 43.94 3.04 14.31
N LEU A 689 43.61 3.93 15.27
CA LEU A 689 43.10 5.28 14.98
C LEU A 689 44.10 6.41 15.31
N GLY A 690 45.24 6.08 15.92
CA GLY A 690 46.21 7.05 16.45
C GLY A 690 47.11 7.70 15.39
N ASN A 691 47.38 7.03 14.27
CA ASN A 691 48.22 7.54 13.16
C ASN A 691 47.43 8.30 12.09
N GLU A 692 46.17 8.58 12.35
CA GLU A 692 45.25 9.17 11.39
C GLU A 692 45.42 10.70 11.38
N ASP A 693 45.80 11.26 10.22
CA ASP A 693 45.85 12.70 10.00
C ASP A 693 44.50 13.34 10.34
N THR A 694 44.52 14.43 11.11
CA THR A 694 43.30 15.17 11.53
C THR A 694 42.54 15.80 10.36
N GLY A 695 43.09 15.77 9.15
CA GLY A 695 42.50 16.34 7.94
C GLY A 695 41.46 15.47 7.24
N ARG A 696 41.27 14.19 7.64
CA ARG A 696 40.26 13.31 7.03
C ARG A 696 39.11 12.96 7.97
N PRO A 697 37.87 12.81 7.46
CA PRO A 697 36.73 12.30 8.22
C PRO A 697 36.96 10.88 8.76
N VAL A 698 36.85 10.70 10.07
CA VAL A 698 36.92 9.40 10.75
C VAL A 698 35.70 9.22 11.63
N ILE A 699 35.02 8.07 11.49
CA ILE A 699 33.86 7.67 12.27
C ILE A 699 34.23 6.43 13.08
N PHE A 700 34.00 6.47 14.39
CA PHE A 700 34.26 5.36 15.31
C PHE A 700 32.97 4.99 16.04
N CYS A 701 32.42 3.82 15.74
CA CYS A 701 31.10 3.41 16.20
C CYS A 701 31.02 1.95 16.62
N GLY A 702 29.95 1.60 17.33
CA GLY A 702 29.71 0.23 17.78
C GLY A 702 29.02 0.13 19.15
N ASP A 703 29.03 -1.08 19.70
CA ASP A 703 28.60 -1.34 21.07
C ASP A 703 29.80 -1.32 22.01
N PHE A 704 29.92 -0.24 22.78
CA PHE A 704 31.05 -0.04 23.68
C PHE A 704 30.84 -0.66 25.06
N ASN A 705 29.63 -1.14 25.37
CA ASN A 705 29.27 -1.67 26.68
C ASN A 705 29.58 -0.71 27.86
N PHE A 706 29.67 0.60 27.61
CA PHE A 706 29.81 1.62 28.66
C PHE A 706 28.83 2.78 28.47
N PRO A 707 28.29 3.34 29.57
CA PRO A 707 27.36 4.44 29.49
C PRO A 707 28.05 5.75 29.09
N ALA A 708 27.29 6.63 28.43
CA ALA A 708 27.70 8.02 28.19
C ALA A 708 28.08 8.70 29.52
N GLY A 709 29.18 9.47 29.52
CA GLY A 709 29.71 10.15 30.70
C GLY A 709 30.59 9.30 31.63
N SER A 710 30.81 8.01 31.33
CA SER A 710 31.78 7.18 32.06
C SER A 710 33.24 7.61 31.81
N ALA A 711 34.18 7.14 32.63
CA ALA A 711 35.61 7.45 32.46
C ALA A 711 36.17 7.00 31.09
N LEU A 712 35.72 5.84 30.59
CA LEU A 712 36.10 5.35 29.27
C LEU A 712 35.49 6.18 28.14
N TYR A 713 34.23 6.62 28.30
CA TYR A 713 33.63 7.59 27.37
C TYR A 713 34.45 8.88 27.30
N GLN A 714 34.84 9.45 28.45
CA GLN A 714 35.68 10.65 28.49
C GLN A 714 37.06 10.44 27.87
N ARG A 715 37.58 9.20 27.86
CA ARG A 715 38.81 8.87 27.17
C ARG A 715 38.67 8.97 25.66
N CYS A 716 37.58 8.44 25.09
CA CYS A 716 37.29 8.60 23.66
C CYS A 716 37.09 10.08 23.30
N MET A 717 36.38 10.84 24.13
CA MET A 717 36.12 12.27 23.92
C MET A 717 37.38 13.16 23.90
N LYS A 718 38.54 12.66 24.35
CA LYS A 718 39.81 13.39 24.21
C LYS A 718 40.35 13.41 22.78
N HIS A 719 39.91 12.45 21.97
CA HIS A 719 40.40 12.25 20.60
C HIS A 719 39.31 12.45 19.55
N PHE A 720 38.04 12.38 19.94
CA PHE A 720 36.88 12.44 19.06
C PHE A 720 35.78 13.32 19.66
N ASP A 721 34.98 13.91 18.78
CA ASP A 721 33.67 14.45 19.09
C ASP A 721 32.60 13.35 19.02
N GLU A 722 31.38 13.67 19.46
CA GLU A 722 30.28 12.71 19.56
C GLU A 722 28.98 13.30 19.04
N ILE A 723 28.17 12.49 18.36
CA ILE A 723 27.02 12.95 17.57
C ILE A 723 25.95 13.74 18.33
N ASP A 724 25.87 13.60 19.66
CA ASP A 724 24.90 14.32 20.51
C ASP A 724 25.57 15.36 21.43
N ASN A 725 26.85 15.69 21.21
CA ASN A 725 27.63 16.70 21.96
C ASN A 725 27.45 16.59 23.49
N GLY A 726 27.35 15.36 24.02
CA GLY A 726 27.21 15.10 25.46
C GLY A 726 25.83 15.36 26.08
N ARG A 727 24.74 15.54 25.31
CA ARG A 727 23.37 15.70 25.84
C ARG A 727 22.79 14.37 26.37
N ARG A 728 23.25 13.96 27.56
CA ARG A 728 23.04 12.69 28.30
C ARG A 728 21.68 11.96 28.24
N ARG A 729 20.56 12.58 27.84
CA ARG A 729 19.21 11.96 27.85
C ARG A 729 18.72 11.51 26.48
N ARG A 730 19.37 11.91 25.38
CA ARG A 730 19.01 11.45 24.03
C ARG A 730 19.82 10.18 23.69
N LEU A 731 19.27 9.37 22.80
CA LEU A 731 19.89 8.18 22.22
C LEU A 731 20.08 6.91 23.09
N ARG A 732 19.18 6.62 24.05
CA ARG A 732 19.25 5.34 24.77
C ARG A 732 18.91 4.18 23.83
N SER A 733 19.80 3.19 23.76
CA SER A 733 19.69 2.03 22.85
C SER A 733 19.32 0.73 23.56
N PHE A 734 19.71 0.55 24.83
CA PHE A 734 19.53 -0.69 25.59
C PHE A 734 18.65 -0.46 26.83
N TRP A 735 17.60 -1.21 27.13
CA TRP A 735 17.04 -2.42 26.52
C TRP A 735 16.07 -2.08 25.37
N GLY A 736 16.04 -2.90 24.32
CA GLY A 736 15.36 -2.61 23.06
C GLY A 736 13.89 -2.21 23.21
N ARG A 737 13.16 -2.83 24.13
CA ARG A 737 11.74 -2.49 24.36
C ARG A 737 11.54 -1.17 25.10
N TYR A 738 12.35 -0.92 26.13
CA TYR A 738 12.29 0.26 26.99
C TYR A 738 13.72 0.71 27.28
N PRO A 739 14.30 1.61 26.48
CA PRO A 739 15.72 1.86 26.53
C PRO A 739 16.06 2.67 27.78
N LEU A 740 16.95 2.11 28.60
CA LEU A 740 17.34 2.59 29.92
C LEU A 740 18.72 3.26 29.88
N ILE A 741 19.63 2.73 29.07
CA ILE A 741 21.06 3.05 29.02
C ILE A 741 21.48 3.24 27.56
N ARG A 742 22.43 4.15 27.35
CA ARG A 742 23.10 4.37 26.07
C ARG A 742 24.47 3.70 26.13
N VAL A 743 24.65 2.61 25.40
CA VAL A 743 25.92 1.85 25.34
C VAL A 743 26.49 1.78 23.93
N ASP A 744 25.65 1.98 22.92
CA ASP A 744 26.03 2.17 21.53
C ASP A 744 26.37 3.65 21.29
N HIS A 745 27.50 3.91 20.62
CA HIS A 745 27.99 5.27 20.37
C HIS A 745 28.47 5.43 18.94
N ILE A 746 28.40 6.67 18.45
CA ILE A 746 29.04 7.11 17.21
C ILE A 746 29.89 8.33 17.58
N PHE A 747 31.21 8.13 17.54
CA PHE A 747 32.23 9.16 17.69
C PHE A 747 32.72 9.56 16.31
N TYR A 748 33.21 10.79 16.17
CA TYR A 748 33.75 11.28 14.91
C TYR A 748 34.89 12.28 15.12
N ARG A 749 35.73 12.45 14.10
CA ARG A 749 36.82 13.45 14.04
C ARG A 749 37.01 13.87 12.58
N GLY A 750 37.51 15.08 12.39
CA GLY A 750 37.79 15.65 11.06
C GLY A 750 36.67 16.59 10.62
N PRO A 751 36.63 16.97 9.33
CA PRO A 751 35.66 17.92 8.80
C PRO A 751 34.27 17.27 8.67
N ILE A 752 33.57 17.13 9.80
CA ILE A 752 32.24 16.54 9.91
C ILE A 752 31.36 17.44 10.76
N ALA A 753 30.20 17.82 10.22
CA ALA A 753 29.11 18.43 10.98
C ALA A 753 27.95 17.44 11.16
N VAL A 754 27.34 17.44 12.34
CA VAL A 754 26.20 16.57 12.63
C VAL A 754 24.89 17.30 12.32
N ALA A 755 24.18 16.86 11.29
CA ALA A 755 22.89 17.44 10.90
C ALA A 755 21.77 17.00 11.84
N GLN A 756 21.69 15.69 12.12
CA GLN A 756 20.72 15.12 13.04
C GLN A 756 21.16 13.76 13.56
N CYS A 757 20.63 13.36 14.72
CA CYS A 757 20.82 12.02 15.27
C CYS A 757 19.54 11.51 15.93
N GLU A 758 19.26 10.22 15.81
CA GLU A 758 18.11 9.56 16.45
C GLU A 758 18.44 8.14 16.91
N THR A 759 17.62 7.61 17.83
CA THR A 759 17.58 6.17 18.09
C THR A 759 16.31 5.60 17.53
N GLY A 760 16.41 4.47 16.84
CA GLY A 760 15.27 3.82 16.25
C GLY A 760 14.20 3.44 17.27
N ASP A 761 12.97 3.87 17.03
CA ASP A 761 11.84 3.70 17.96
C ASP A 761 10.57 3.12 17.28
N THR A 762 10.69 2.66 16.03
CA THR A 762 9.61 1.89 15.39
C THR A 762 9.28 0.63 16.20
N HIS A 763 8.05 0.13 16.06
CA HIS A 763 7.64 -1.13 16.71
C HIS A 763 8.58 -2.28 16.38
N LEU A 764 9.10 -2.31 15.14
CA LEU A 764 10.04 -3.34 14.71
C LEU A 764 11.40 -3.19 15.41
N ALA A 765 11.96 -1.97 15.44
CA ALA A 765 13.22 -1.69 16.14
C ALA A 765 13.17 -2.08 17.63
N ARG A 766 12.01 -1.91 18.28
CA ARG A 766 11.80 -2.27 19.69
C ARG A 766 11.82 -3.78 20.00
N ILE A 767 11.64 -4.62 18.99
CA ILE A 767 11.50 -6.08 19.17
C ILE A 767 12.53 -6.90 18.38
N ALA A 768 13.23 -6.29 17.43
CA ALA A 768 14.14 -6.97 16.52
C ALA A 768 15.47 -7.37 17.19
N SER A 769 15.91 -6.58 18.18
CA SER A 769 17.07 -6.83 19.03
C SER A 769 16.78 -6.33 20.45
N ASP A 770 17.61 -6.69 21.42
CA ASP A 770 17.66 -6.05 22.75
C ASP A 770 18.44 -4.73 22.75
N HIS A 771 19.01 -4.34 21.62
CA HIS A 771 19.45 -2.98 21.33
C HIS A 771 18.53 -2.31 20.31
N ARG A 772 18.61 -0.99 20.23
CA ARG A 772 17.99 -0.18 19.17
C ARG A 772 19.09 0.43 18.31
N PRO A 773 18.88 0.59 17.00
CA PRO A 773 19.87 1.23 16.15
C PRO A 773 20.05 2.70 16.55
N VAL A 774 21.29 3.16 16.55
CA VAL A 774 21.64 4.59 16.69
C VAL A 774 22.02 5.11 15.31
N ILE A 775 21.40 6.21 14.89
CA ILE A 775 21.52 6.78 13.54
C ILE A 775 22.00 8.22 13.65
N ALA A 776 22.91 8.61 12.76
CA ALA A 776 23.35 9.99 12.59
C ALA A 776 23.47 10.36 11.10
N ASP A 777 23.09 11.59 10.79
CA ASP A 777 23.29 12.21 9.48
C ASP A 777 24.46 13.19 9.60
N LEU A 778 25.51 12.93 8.83
CA LEU A 778 26.79 13.61 8.90
C LEU A 778 27.03 14.37 7.59
N ILE A 779 27.27 15.67 7.67
CA ILE A 779 27.71 16.50 6.54
C ILE A 779 29.24 16.49 6.54
N LEU A 780 29.83 16.13 5.41
CA LEU A 780 31.28 16.18 5.22
C LEU A 780 31.64 17.61 4.76
N GLU A 781 32.58 18.27 5.45
CA GLU A 781 32.95 19.68 5.22
C GLU A 781 34.20 19.88 4.35
#